data_AF-A0A7Y2MYR4-F1
#
_entry.id   AF-A0A7Y2MYR4-F1
#
_cell.length_a   1.000
_cell.length_b   1.000
_cell.length_c   1.000
_cell.angle_alpha   90.00
_cell.angle_beta   90.00
_cell.angle_gamma   90.00
#
_symmetry.space_group_name_H-M   'P 1'
#
loop_
_entity.id
_entity.type
_entity.pdbx_description
1 polymer ?
#
loop_
_entity_poly.entity_id
_entity_poly.type
_entity_poly.pdbx_seq_one_letter_code
_entity_poly.pdbx_strand_id
1 'polypeptide(L)'
;MRVAAFIVLGFGLVAEFLGTPAHAGAGACCDPGGCTDVADEAACVAIGGVFLPGAACVDAPCADGACCFDTSCAISDAYSCIAGGREFAGAGTSCLDDPCDAGIGACCLGAVCDDLSPEACATAGGTWLGAGTSCVTDPCASGACCLADRCSATRRFECDAKAGTFFVGAECADDPCARPSACPPGTLYGQSLDGPDDFIAGTSEATSIFQRWDDFSGVDGPVSSITWWGFDLRLEGAVFVECVESDPTFSISFHRDAGGVPGAVECSYTVEATRTPTGAIYLGAELNRYDVTLPESCVLVNGWISIVGRGDAACWFLWISAGPGGSYCDGCLPSEQGFDLAFCLQGTSGGVFGACCTSATAICTDGVEITACTSPGQRFEPDATCDELEPACGIVLGACCFADATCERVEQERCFAAGGNWLGGDTECDQCPCITPCPPGGDAEGEPVCLPGTIDDFNGGCLSAPPVFSPLTVGTTVCGTSGVYDLDGEKTADFDWYEIDLERPAEITITVQAEFRAQVLLADGATGCPGRLVASGAGLECDVVTLTATAGVGPSWIVVYPFAFTDTAACGTRYTLTTSAAVDTCPADLDDDGRVGFTDLLAVLSQWGPCAGCDEDLDDSGDVGFTDLLLLLASWGACL
;
A
#
# COMPACT_ATOMS: atom_id res chain seq x y z
N MET A 1 15.38 11.83 35.28
CA MET A 1 15.34 10.37 35.14
C MET A 1 13.88 9.96 34.97
N ARG A 2 13.33 10.32 33.80
CA ARG A 2 11.94 10.13 33.36
C ARG A 2 11.92 10.29 31.83
N VAL A 3 11.45 9.23 31.16
CA VAL A 3 10.64 9.11 29.94
C VAL A 3 10.40 10.36 29.07
N ALA A 4 10.62 10.24 27.75
CA ALA A 4 9.77 10.80 26.69
C ALA A 4 10.05 10.12 25.33
N ALA A 5 8.99 9.52 24.75
CA ALA A 5 8.89 8.86 23.46
C ALA A 5 8.88 9.83 22.26
N PHE A 6 9.09 9.32 21.03
CA PHE A 6 8.16 9.43 19.86
C PHE A 6 8.78 8.83 18.55
N ILE A 7 8.10 7.82 18.01
CA ILE A 7 7.65 7.58 16.61
C ILE A 7 8.67 7.41 15.44
N VAL A 8 8.65 6.17 14.91
CA VAL A 8 8.52 5.70 13.49
C VAL A 8 9.09 6.58 12.37
N LEU A 9 10.00 5.99 11.58
CA LEU A 9 9.85 5.81 10.12
C LEU A 9 10.94 4.83 9.60
N GLY A 10 10.47 3.69 9.09
CA GLY A 10 11.26 2.80 8.25
C GLY A 10 11.39 3.38 6.84
N PHE A 11 12.44 2.91 6.15
CA PHE A 11 12.92 3.28 4.82
C PHE A 11 13.73 4.58 4.72
N GLY A 12 15.05 4.39 4.62
CA GLY A 12 15.94 5.31 3.93
C GLY A 12 17.29 5.53 4.61
N LEU A 13 18.17 4.51 4.66
CA LEU A 13 19.60 4.80 4.81
C LEU A 13 20.48 3.71 4.19
N VAL A 14 20.86 3.93 2.93
CA VAL A 14 22.24 3.68 2.49
C VAL A 14 22.80 5.01 2.03
N ALA A 15 23.31 5.80 2.98
CA ALA A 15 24.42 6.73 2.78
C ALA A 15 24.84 7.36 4.12
N GLU A 16 26.07 7.03 4.52
CA GLU A 16 27.00 7.87 5.29
C GLU A 16 26.75 8.14 6.79
N PHE A 17 27.40 7.32 7.62
CA PHE A 17 27.96 7.77 8.89
C PHE A 17 29.14 8.70 8.62
N LEU A 18 28.98 10.01 8.83
CA LEU A 18 29.95 10.90 9.50
C LEU A 18 29.24 12.21 9.92
N GLY A 19 28.38 12.16 10.94
CA GLY A 19 27.78 13.34 11.57
C GLY A 19 28.40 13.62 12.94
N THR A 20 29.35 14.56 12.99
CA THR A 20 29.89 15.16 14.23
C THR A 20 28.81 15.87 15.06
N PRO A 21 29.00 16.07 16.39
CA PRO A 21 27.97 16.64 17.26
C PRO A 21 27.58 18.07 16.83
N ALA A 22 26.26 18.31 16.82
CA ALA A 22 25.66 19.62 16.57
C ALA A 22 26.30 20.71 17.44
N HIS A 23 27.00 21.63 16.79
CA HIS A 23 27.42 22.89 17.40
C HIS A 23 26.22 23.85 17.38
N ALA A 24 25.87 24.41 18.54
CA ALA A 24 24.97 25.54 18.62
C ALA A 24 25.59 26.71 17.83
N GLY A 25 25.06 27.00 16.64
CA GLY A 25 25.55 28.06 15.76
C GLY A 25 25.35 27.82 14.26
N ALA A 26 25.15 26.58 13.81
CA ALA A 26 25.08 26.25 12.39
C ALA A 26 23.79 26.75 11.69
N GLY A 27 23.90 27.08 10.41
CA GLY A 27 22.78 27.53 9.57
C GLY A 27 23.15 27.67 8.09
N ALA A 28 22.16 27.91 7.24
CA ALA A 28 22.33 28.07 5.80
C ALA A 28 22.78 29.50 5.46
N CYS A 29 23.73 29.63 4.53
CA CYS A 29 24.14 30.89 3.97
C CYS A 29 23.67 31.02 2.52
N CYS A 30 22.81 32.00 2.27
CA CYS A 30 22.28 32.31 0.93
C CYS A 30 23.12 33.38 0.26
N ASP A 31 23.66 33.11 -0.93
CA ASP A 31 24.39 34.06 -1.75
C ASP A 31 23.92 34.00 -3.22
N PRO A 32 24.38 34.89 -4.12
CA PRO A 32 23.96 34.86 -5.54
C PRO A 32 24.26 33.56 -6.29
N GLY A 33 25.16 32.72 -5.77
CA GLY A 33 25.55 31.42 -6.30
C GLY A 33 24.79 30.23 -5.69
N GLY A 34 23.95 30.45 -4.68
CA GLY A 34 23.08 29.43 -4.09
C GLY A 34 23.15 29.36 -2.56
N CYS A 35 23.02 28.15 -2.02
CA CYS A 35 23.00 27.88 -0.58
C CYS A 35 24.25 27.12 -0.16
N THR A 36 24.92 27.55 0.91
CA THR A 36 26.01 26.82 1.57
C THR A 36 25.78 26.71 3.08
N ASP A 37 25.83 25.51 3.66
CA ASP A 37 25.77 25.34 5.12
C ASP A 37 27.04 25.87 5.78
N VAL A 38 26.89 26.73 6.78
CA VAL A 38 28.02 27.34 7.51
C VAL A 38 27.87 27.17 9.02
N ALA A 39 29.01 27.21 9.71
CA ALA A 39 29.07 26.98 11.15
C ALA A 39 28.50 28.13 12.00
N ASP A 40 28.47 29.35 11.46
CA ASP A 40 27.95 30.55 12.11
C ASP A 40 27.74 31.72 11.12
N GLU A 41 27.11 32.79 11.59
CA GLU A 41 26.84 34.02 10.82
C GLU A 41 28.12 34.68 10.29
N ALA A 42 29.23 34.63 11.04
CA ALA A 42 30.48 35.26 10.63
C ALA A 42 31.08 34.57 9.40
N ALA A 43 30.95 33.24 9.32
CA ALA A 43 31.34 32.47 8.14
C ALA A 43 30.47 32.80 6.91
N CYS A 44 29.16 33.05 7.09
CA CYS A 44 28.29 33.47 6.00
C CYS A 44 28.65 34.87 5.46
N VAL A 45 28.87 35.82 6.37
CA VAL A 45 29.27 37.19 6.01
C VAL A 45 30.62 37.19 5.28
N ALA A 46 31.54 36.28 5.64
CA ALA A 46 32.84 36.17 5.00
C ALA A 46 32.76 35.77 3.51
N ILE A 47 31.70 35.08 3.10
CA ILE A 47 31.44 34.73 1.68
C ILE A 47 30.45 35.70 1.01
N GLY A 48 29.98 36.72 1.72
CA GLY A 48 29.11 37.78 1.20
C GLY A 48 27.63 37.40 1.09
N GLY A 49 27.21 36.35 1.80
CA GLY A 49 25.82 35.89 1.83
C GLY A 49 25.02 36.40 3.04
N VAL A 50 23.76 35.99 3.10
CA VAL A 50 22.82 36.23 4.20
C VAL A 50 22.62 34.94 4.99
N PHE A 51 22.76 35.02 6.33
CA PHE A 51 22.70 33.85 7.21
C PHE A 51 21.28 33.57 7.69
N LEU A 52 20.82 32.33 7.53
CA LEU A 52 19.56 31.80 8.06
C LEU A 52 19.87 30.82 9.20
N PRO A 53 19.75 31.26 10.48
CA PRO A 53 20.14 30.44 11.62
C PRO A 53 19.27 29.19 11.75
N GLY A 54 19.90 28.02 11.91
CA GLY A 54 19.21 26.74 12.10
C GLY A 54 18.57 26.13 10.85
N ALA A 55 18.61 26.82 9.70
CA ALA A 55 18.21 26.26 8.42
C ALA A 55 19.35 25.42 7.81
N ALA A 56 19.01 24.39 7.03
CA ALA A 56 19.98 23.58 6.30
C ALA A 56 19.71 23.67 4.79
N CYS A 57 20.76 23.69 3.97
CA CYS A 57 20.62 23.86 2.52
C CYS A 57 19.85 22.73 1.83
N VAL A 58 19.81 21.54 2.45
CA VAL A 58 19.01 20.41 1.99
C VAL A 58 17.51 20.72 1.94
N ASP A 59 17.03 21.63 2.78
CA ASP A 59 15.63 22.06 2.84
C ASP A 59 15.32 23.23 1.89
N ALA A 60 16.26 23.57 1.00
CA ALA A 60 16.18 24.69 0.05
C ALA A 60 15.75 26.05 0.66
N PRO A 61 16.29 26.48 1.82
CA PRO A 61 15.82 27.67 2.55
C PRO A 61 16.12 28.99 1.83
N CYS A 62 16.95 28.97 0.78
CA CYS A 62 17.28 30.13 -0.05
C CYS A 62 16.38 30.28 -1.29
N ALA A 63 15.43 29.37 -1.50
CA ALA A 63 14.51 29.44 -2.63
C ALA A 63 13.56 30.65 -2.50
N ASP A 64 12.78 30.90 -3.57
CA ASP A 64 11.84 32.01 -3.63
C ASP A 64 10.79 31.94 -2.52
N GLY A 65 10.44 33.10 -1.96
CA GLY A 65 9.41 33.26 -0.95
C GLY A 65 8.94 34.71 -0.83
N ALA A 66 7.96 34.95 0.05
CA ALA A 66 7.41 36.27 0.27
C ALA A 66 8.43 37.20 0.94
N CYS A 67 8.63 38.36 0.32
CA CYS A 67 9.57 39.38 0.71
C CYS A 67 8.84 40.68 1.07
N CYS A 68 8.75 40.95 2.37
CA CYS A 68 7.95 42.01 2.97
C CYS A 68 8.72 43.31 3.13
N PHE A 69 8.08 44.43 2.79
CA PHE A 69 8.49 45.76 3.22
C PHE A 69 7.25 46.63 3.45
N ASP A 70 7.00 46.97 4.72
CA ASP A 70 5.77 47.67 5.12
C ASP A 70 4.54 46.89 4.60
N THR A 71 3.58 47.53 3.94
CA THR A 71 2.41 46.88 3.34
C THR A 71 2.64 46.34 1.92
N SER A 72 3.90 46.19 1.48
CA SER A 72 4.24 45.66 0.16
C SER A 72 4.85 44.27 0.25
N CYS A 73 4.33 43.34 -0.55
CA CYS A 73 4.87 42.00 -0.70
C CYS A 73 5.34 41.78 -2.14
N ALA A 74 6.50 41.14 -2.31
CA ALA A 74 6.98 40.62 -3.59
C ALA A 74 7.59 39.24 -3.38
N ILE A 75 7.58 38.38 -4.40
CA ILE A 75 8.30 37.10 -4.35
C ILE A 75 9.76 37.35 -4.76
N SER A 76 10.70 36.87 -3.95
CA SER A 76 12.14 36.98 -4.19
C SER A 76 12.87 35.87 -3.44
N ASP A 77 14.07 35.50 -3.88
CA ASP A 77 14.96 34.63 -3.12
C ASP A 77 15.42 35.29 -1.80
N ALA A 78 15.82 34.46 -0.83
CA ALA A 78 16.20 34.91 0.51
C ALA A 78 17.35 35.93 0.51
N TYR A 79 18.35 35.75 -0.37
CA TYR A 79 19.50 36.66 -0.46
C TYR A 79 19.06 38.03 -0.96
N SER A 80 18.41 38.09 -2.12
CA SER A 80 17.94 39.33 -2.75
C SER A 80 16.95 40.08 -1.84
N CYS A 81 16.10 39.35 -1.12
CA CYS A 81 15.15 39.92 -0.19
C CYS A 81 15.85 40.62 0.99
N ILE A 82 16.67 39.86 1.72
CA ILE A 82 17.27 40.33 2.97
C ILE A 82 18.41 41.33 2.70
N ALA A 83 19.22 41.12 1.66
CA ALA A 83 20.24 42.09 1.24
C ALA A 83 19.61 43.41 0.73
N GLY A 84 18.36 43.34 0.24
CA GLY A 84 17.54 44.50 -0.10
C GLY A 84 16.97 45.27 1.10
N GLY A 85 17.24 44.81 2.33
CA GLY A 85 16.73 45.40 3.58
C GLY A 85 15.25 45.11 3.84
N ARG A 86 14.73 44.02 3.26
CA ARG A 86 13.35 43.55 3.41
C ARG A 86 13.31 42.33 4.34
N GLU A 87 12.13 42.02 4.85
CA GLU A 87 11.91 40.87 5.73
C GLU A 87 11.44 39.67 4.91
N PHE A 88 12.14 38.54 5.01
CA PHE A 88 11.83 37.34 4.25
C PHE A 88 10.98 36.40 5.11
N ALA A 89 9.78 36.07 4.64
CA ALA A 89 8.84 35.21 5.37
C ALA A 89 9.21 33.72 5.33
N GLY A 90 10.17 33.34 4.50
CA GLY A 90 10.67 31.97 4.35
C GLY A 90 10.48 31.43 2.93
N ALA A 91 11.30 30.45 2.54
CA ALA A 91 11.19 29.80 1.24
C ALA A 91 9.83 29.11 1.08
N GLY A 92 9.23 29.21 -0.11
CA GLY A 92 7.91 28.64 -0.42
C GLY A 92 6.71 29.43 0.12
N THR A 93 6.93 30.49 0.89
CA THR A 93 5.84 31.37 1.35
C THR A 93 5.31 32.25 0.22
N SER A 94 3.99 32.47 0.21
CA SER A 94 3.33 33.25 -0.84
C SER A 94 2.92 34.63 -0.33
N CYS A 95 2.96 35.63 -1.21
CA CYS A 95 2.30 36.92 -0.94
C CYS A 95 0.77 36.79 -0.85
N LEU A 96 0.21 35.65 -1.25
CA LEU A 96 -1.22 35.33 -1.20
C LEU A 96 -1.71 34.96 0.21
N ASP A 97 -0.81 34.46 1.07
CA ASP A 97 -1.13 34.13 2.48
C ASP A 97 -1.12 35.37 3.39
N ASP A 98 -1.01 36.55 2.78
CA ASP A 98 -0.83 37.86 3.40
C ASP A 98 0.18 37.89 4.56
N PRO A 99 1.39 37.30 4.41
CA PRO A 99 2.37 37.23 5.51
C PRO A 99 2.90 38.61 5.93
N CYS A 100 2.60 39.65 5.16
CA CYS A 100 3.03 41.03 5.39
C CYS A 100 1.90 41.95 5.92
N ASP A 101 0.70 41.41 6.23
CA ASP A 101 -0.50 42.20 6.57
C ASP A 101 -0.78 43.33 5.54
N ALA A 102 -0.51 43.07 4.26
CA ALA A 102 -0.66 44.00 3.14
C ALA A 102 -2.13 44.19 2.74
N GLY A 103 -3.05 43.35 3.22
CA GLY A 103 -4.47 43.44 2.92
C GLY A 103 -4.82 43.11 1.47
N ILE A 104 -3.96 42.35 0.78
CA ILE A 104 -4.15 41.89 -0.60
C ILE A 104 -5.11 40.68 -0.60
N GLY A 105 -5.76 40.46 -1.73
CA GLY A 105 -6.99 39.69 -1.88
C GLY A 105 -7.48 39.73 -3.34
N ALA A 106 -8.56 39.03 -3.67
CA ALA A 106 -9.14 39.00 -5.01
C ALA A 106 -10.06 40.21 -5.31
N CYS A 107 -9.82 40.88 -6.44
CA CYS A 107 -10.67 41.96 -6.96
C CYS A 107 -11.39 41.55 -8.26
N CYS A 108 -12.73 41.49 -8.22
CA CYS A 108 -13.52 41.17 -9.40
C CYS A 108 -13.90 42.41 -10.22
N LEU A 109 -13.29 42.54 -11.40
CA LEU A 109 -13.58 43.54 -12.44
C LEU A 109 -14.52 42.94 -13.50
N GLY A 110 -15.72 42.54 -13.05
CA GLY A 110 -16.61 41.74 -13.88
C GLY A 110 -16.24 40.27 -13.81
N ALA A 111 -15.84 39.67 -14.94
CA ALA A 111 -15.34 38.29 -15.01
C ALA A 111 -13.81 38.20 -14.91
N VAL A 112 -13.10 39.34 -14.94
CA VAL A 112 -11.65 39.40 -14.79
C VAL A 112 -11.33 39.54 -13.30
N CYS A 113 -10.41 38.72 -12.81
CA CYS A 113 -9.92 38.76 -11.44
C CYS A 113 -8.48 39.24 -11.43
N ASP A 114 -8.19 40.28 -10.63
CA ASP A 114 -6.82 40.71 -10.31
C ASP A 114 -6.64 40.76 -8.79
N ASP A 115 -5.50 40.29 -8.27
CA ASP A 115 -5.17 40.42 -6.85
C ASP A 115 -4.66 41.85 -6.57
N LEU A 116 -5.46 42.67 -5.89
CA LEU A 116 -5.23 44.12 -5.72
C LEU A 116 -5.27 44.53 -4.24
N SER A 117 -4.91 45.76 -3.87
CA SER A 117 -5.29 46.28 -2.54
C SER A 117 -6.77 46.69 -2.53
N PRO A 118 -7.40 46.90 -1.36
CA PRO A 118 -8.78 47.38 -1.27
C PRO A 118 -8.97 48.74 -2.00
N GLU A 119 -8.00 49.66 -1.89
CA GLU A 119 -8.04 50.96 -2.57
C GLU A 119 -7.84 50.84 -4.08
N ALA A 120 -6.92 49.97 -4.51
CA ALA A 120 -6.66 49.71 -5.92
C ALA A 120 -7.88 49.06 -6.59
N CYS A 121 -8.52 48.09 -5.92
CA CYS A 121 -9.75 47.46 -6.39
C CYS A 121 -10.90 48.46 -6.51
N ALA A 122 -11.08 49.32 -5.50
CA ALA A 122 -12.09 50.38 -5.54
C ALA A 122 -11.84 51.39 -6.66
N THR A 123 -10.57 51.75 -6.90
CA THR A 123 -10.16 52.67 -7.98
C THR A 123 -10.39 52.05 -9.36
N ALA A 124 -10.16 50.74 -9.50
CA ALA A 124 -10.45 49.98 -10.71
C ALA A 124 -11.97 49.74 -10.93
N GLY A 125 -12.81 50.05 -9.94
CA GLY A 125 -14.27 49.86 -10.00
C GLY A 125 -14.70 48.40 -9.81
N GLY A 126 -13.83 47.58 -9.20
CA GLY A 126 -14.10 46.17 -8.95
C GLY A 126 -14.80 45.91 -7.62
N THR A 127 -15.27 44.68 -7.45
CA THR A 127 -15.79 44.18 -6.16
C THR A 127 -14.67 43.51 -5.39
N TRP A 128 -14.39 44.06 -4.21
CA TRP A 128 -13.34 43.56 -3.33
C TRP A 128 -13.84 42.40 -2.46
N LEU A 129 -13.17 41.25 -2.52
CA LEU A 129 -13.62 40.04 -1.82
C LEU A 129 -13.05 39.88 -0.41
N GLY A 130 -12.08 40.72 -0.03
CA GLY A 130 -11.47 40.73 1.30
C GLY A 130 -10.02 40.25 1.29
N ALA A 131 -9.27 40.63 2.32
CA ALA A 131 -7.88 40.21 2.47
C ALA A 131 -7.77 38.68 2.60
N GLY A 132 -6.76 38.07 1.96
CA GLY A 132 -6.53 36.63 1.94
C GLY A 132 -7.40 35.83 0.95
N THR A 133 -8.24 36.48 0.15
CA THR A 133 -8.91 35.84 -1.01
C THR A 133 -7.99 35.84 -2.23
N SER A 134 -8.13 34.94 -3.21
CA SER A 134 -7.17 34.88 -4.34
C SER A 134 -7.86 34.67 -5.68
N CYS A 135 -7.31 35.29 -6.74
CA CYS A 135 -7.73 35.07 -8.12
C CYS A 135 -7.35 33.70 -8.68
N VAL A 136 -6.49 32.93 -8.00
CA VAL A 136 -6.13 31.55 -8.40
C VAL A 136 -7.36 30.63 -8.43
N THR A 137 -8.33 30.84 -7.56
CA THR A 137 -9.58 30.05 -7.50
C THR A 137 -10.67 30.56 -8.45
N ASP A 138 -10.33 31.49 -9.36
CA ASP A 138 -11.22 32.21 -10.26
C ASP A 138 -12.58 32.60 -9.60
N PRO A 139 -12.55 33.38 -8.50
CA PRO A 139 -13.75 33.72 -7.75
C PRO A 139 -14.73 34.59 -8.56
N CYS A 140 -14.30 35.15 -9.69
CA CYS A 140 -15.10 36.00 -10.57
C CYS A 140 -15.77 35.24 -11.72
N ALA A 141 -15.49 33.94 -11.87
CA ALA A 141 -16.12 33.07 -12.84
C ALA A 141 -17.65 33.17 -12.76
N SER A 142 -18.29 33.14 -13.93
CA SER A 142 -19.75 33.05 -14.07
C SER A 142 -20.18 31.60 -14.34
N GLY A 143 -21.31 31.20 -13.78
CA GLY A 143 -21.74 29.80 -13.82
C GLY A 143 -23.00 29.55 -12.99
N ALA A 144 -23.34 28.27 -12.85
CA ALA A 144 -24.49 27.84 -12.07
C ALA A 144 -24.09 27.62 -10.61
N CYS A 145 -24.89 28.17 -9.69
CA CYS A 145 -24.77 27.94 -8.26
C CYS A 145 -25.94 27.11 -7.75
N CYS A 146 -25.60 26.00 -7.10
CA CYS A 146 -26.52 25.03 -6.56
C CYS A 146 -26.60 25.13 -5.05
N LEU A 147 -27.81 25.45 -4.55
CA LEU A 147 -28.15 25.38 -3.14
C LEU A 147 -29.16 24.24 -2.99
N ALA A 148 -28.66 23.07 -2.61
CA ALA A 148 -29.38 21.80 -2.78
C ALA A 148 -29.82 21.62 -4.25
N ASP A 149 -31.10 21.37 -4.47
CA ASP A 149 -31.77 21.16 -5.76
C ASP A 149 -32.19 22.46 -6.48
N ARG A 150 -31.80 23.63 -5.95
CA ARG A 150 -32.11 24.93 -6.57
C ARG A 150 -30.90 25.52 -7.29
N CYS A 151 -31.05 25.68 -8.62
CA CYS A 151 -30.08 26.39 -9.44
C CYS A 151 -30.29 27.91 -9.48
N SER A 152 -29.19 28.66 -9.43
CA SER A 152 -29.16 30.09 -9.75
C SER A 152 -27.89 30.46 -10.53
N ALA A 153 -28.02 31.20 -11.63
CA ALA A 153 -26.87 31.72 -12.35
C ALA A 153 -26.28 32.92 -11.59
N THR A 154 -25.02 32.84 -11.17
CA THR A 154 -24.36 33.82 -10.29
C THR A 154 -22.84 33.75 -10.51
N ARG A 155 -22.03 34.48 -9.73
CA ARG A 155 -20.57 34.33 -9.73
C ARG A 155 -20.08 33.39 -8.62
N ARG A 156 -18.93 32.74 -8.79
CA ARG A 156 -18.34 31.81 -7.81
C ARG A 156 -18.37 32.37 -6.39
N PHE A 157 -17.84 33.58 -6.16
CA PHE A 157 -17.83 34.19 -4.83
C PHE A 157 -19.23 34.41 -4.22
N GLU A 158 -20.25 34.65 -5.05
CA GLU A 158 -21.64 34.84 -4.59
C GLU A 158 -22.31 33.51 -4.22
N CYS A 159 -21.84 32.41 -4.83
CA CYS A 159 -22.26 31.06 -4.50
C CYS A 159 -21.64 30.61 -3.16
N ASP A 160 -20.36 30.91 -2.98
CA ASP A 160 -19.56 30.50 -1.82
C ASP A 160 -20.05 31.19 -0.55
N ALA A 161 -20.38 32.48 -0.68
CA ALA A 161 -21.01 33.25 0.39
C ALA A 161 -22.34 32.66 0.88
N LYS A 162 -22.99 31.80 0.08
CA LYS A 162 -24.22 31.09 0.43
C LYS A 162 -23.99 29.62 0.76
N ALA A 163 -22.73 29.16 0.80
CA ALA A 163 -22.35 27.76 0.92
C ALA A 163 -22.99 26.87 -0.17
N GLY A 164 -23.09 27.40 -1.40
CA GLY A 164 -23.55 26.65 -2.57
C GLY A 164 -22.40 26.02 -3.36
N THR A 165 -22.71 24.99 -4.14
CA THR A 165 -21.77 24.36 -5.07
C THR A 165 -21.80 25.11 -6.40
N PHE A 166 -20.63 25.56 -6.88
CA PHE A 166 -20.53 26.34 -8.12
C PHE A 166 -19.98 25.53 -9.28
N PHE A 167 -20.64 25.61 -10.43
CA PHE A 167 -20.25 24.97 -11.68
C PHE A 167 -19.86 26.05 -12.69
N VAL A 168 -18.56 26.18 -12.95
CA VAL A 168 -17.99 27.20 -13.85
C VAL A 168 -18.52 27.01 -15.28
N GLY A 169 -19.04 28.07 -15.89
CA GLY A 169 -19.53 28.05 -17.27
C GLY A 169 -20.86 27.30 -17.49
N ALA A 170 -21.41 26.63 -16.47
CA ALA A 170 -22.67 25.90 -16.57
C ALA A 170 -23.89 26.84 -16.59
N GLU A 171 -24.94 26.44 -17.33
CA GLU A 171 -26.22 27.14 -17.36
C GLU A 171 -27.28 26.39 -16.55
N CYS A 172 -28.10 27.11 -15.77
CA CYS A 172 -29.19 26.49 -15.00
C CYS A 172 -30.26 25.79 -15.85
N ALA A 173 -30.29 26.05 -17.16
CA ALA A 173 -31.20 25.38 -18.09
C ALA A 173 -30.87 23.89 -18.25
N ASP A 174 -29.62 23.49 -18.02
CA ASP A 174 -29.13 22.12 -18.14
C ASP A 174 -29.22 21.34 -16.82
N ASP A 175 -29.91 21.90 -15.83
CA ASP A 175 -30.09 21.36 -14.48
C ASP A 175 -28.80 20.82 -13.82
N PRO A 176 -27.71 21.62 -13.74
CA PRO A 176 -26.45 21.20 -13.11
C PRO A 176 -26.59 20.97 -11.59
N CYS A 177 -27.74 21.32 -11.00
CA CYS A 177 -28.06 21.07 -9.59
C CYS A 177 -28.79 19.76 -9.37
N ALA A 178 -29.26 19.11 -10.44
CA ALA A 178 -29.33 17.66 -10.43
C ALA A 178 -27.89 17.17 -10.27
N ARG A 179 -27.51 16.88 -9.03
CA ARG A 179 -26.21 16.29 -8.72
C ARG A 179 -25.97 15.15 -9.73
N PRO A 180 -24.73 14.91 -10.20
CA PRO A 180 -24.40 13.64 -10.83
C PRO A 180 -24.67 12.44 -9.90
N SER A 181 -25.02 12.69 -8.63
CA SER A 181 -25.46 11.74 -7.60
C SER A 181 -26.87 11.15 -7.79
N ALA A 182 -27.54 11.38 -8.91
CA ALA A 182 -28.78 10.69 -9.18
C ALA A 182 -28.47 9.36 -9.85
N CYS A 183 -28.59 8.29 -9.07
CA CYS A 183 -28.74 6.97 -9.67
C CYS A 183 -29.85 7.00 -10.74
N PRO A 184 -29.62 6.41 -11.93
CA PRO A 184 -30.58 6.57 -13.00
C PRO A 184 -31.95 5.92 -12.66
N PRO A 185 -33.03 6.27 -13.38
CA PRO A 185 -34.32 5.61 -13.18
C PRO A 185 -34.21 4.08 -13.29
N GLY A 186 -34.95 3.35 -12.45
CA GLY A 186 -34.87 1.88 -12.39
C GLY A 186 -33.76 1.33 -11.49
N THR A 187 -33.14 2.19 -10.69
CA THR A 187 -32.23 1.77 -9.62
C THR A 187 -32.94 0.98 -8.53
N LEU A 188 -32.41 -0.22 -8.26
CA LEU A 188 -32.80 -1.11 -7.17
C LEU A 188 -31.99 -0.81 -5.90
N TYR A 189 -30.73 -0.41 -6.06
CA TYR A 189 -29.83 -0.01 -4.98
C TYR A 189 -28.88 1.08 -5.45
N GLY A 190 -28.59 2.07 -4.62
CA GLY A 190 -27.72 3.18 -5.01
C GLY A 190 -27.09 3.91 -3.85
N GLN A 191 -25.83 4.28 -4.04
CA GLN A 191 -25.05 5.09 -3.11
C GLN A 191 -24.68 6.41 -3.78
N SER A 192 -24.75 7.50 -3.03
CA SER A 192 -24.58 8.85 -3.58
C SER A 192 -23.13 9.29 -3.52
N LEU A 193 -22.58 9.75 -4.64
CA LEU A 193 -21.20 10.25 -4.69
C LEU A 193 -20.93 11.41 -3.71
N ASP A 194 -19.72 11.39 -3.16
CA ASP A 194 -19.20 12.46 -2.32
C ASP A 194 -18.86 13.73 -3.12
N GLY A 195 -18.89 14.86 -2.42
CA GLY A 195 -18.61 16.17 -3.01
C GLY A 195 -17.12 16.39 -3.28
N PRO A 196 -16.77 17.37 -4.12
CA PRO A 196 -15.37 17.64 -4.50
C PRO A 196 -14.48 18.14 -3.36
N ASP A 197 -15.07 18.60 -2.26
CA ASP A 197 -14.33 19.15 -1.11
C ASP A 197 -14.01 18.11 -0.02
N ASP A 198 -14.64 16.93 -0.08
CA ASP A 198 -14.50 15.87 0.94
C ASP A 198 -14.85 14.52 0.30
N PHE A 199 -13.83 13.85 -0.27
CA PHE A 199 -13.96 12.57 -0.95
C PHE A 199 -12.70 11.73 -0.77
N ILE A 200 -12.86 10.42 -0.99
CA ILE A 200 -11.76 9.47 -1.13
C ILE A 200 -11.86 8.87 -2.53
N ALA A 201 -10.72 8.64 -3.19
CA ALA A 201 -10.65 7.91 -4.44
C ALA A 201 -9.65 6.78 -4.28
N GLY A 202 -10.11 5.55 -4.49
CA GLY A 202 -9.34 4.36 -4.23
C GLY A 202 -9.03 3.59 -5.51
N THR A 203 -7.76 3.26 -5.75
CA THR A 203 -7.36 2.43 -6.90
C THR A 203 -8.07 1.07 -6.83
N SER A 204 -8.65 0.65 -7.95
CA SER A 204 -9.23 -0.68 -8.17
C SER A 204 -8.90 -1.12 -9.59
N GLU A 205 -7.71 -1.70 -9.76
CA GLU A 205 -7.10 -1.90 -11.07
C GLU A 205 -6.30 -3.22 -11.10
N ALA A 206 -6.54 -4.06 -12.11
CA ALA A 206 -5.99 -5.40 -12.22
C ALA A 206 -4.47 -5.43 -12.41
N THR A 207 -3.89 -4.34 -12.91
CA THR A 207 -2.42 -4.20 -13.05
C THR A 207 -1.74 -3.64 -11.80
N SER A 208 -2.52 -3.26 -10.79
CA SER A 208 -2.04 -2.85 -9.48
C SER A 208 -2.21 -3.98 -8.45
N ILE A 209 -1.69 -3.77 -7.24
CA ILE A 209 -1.97 -4.66 -6.11
C ILE A 209 -3.32 -4.34 -5.44
N PHE A 210 -4.02 -3.30 -5.89
CA PHE A 210 -5.24 -2.79 -5.25
C PHE A 210 -6.49 -3.17 -6.04
N GLN A 211 -7.43 -3.80 -5.35
CA GLN A 211 -8.77 -4.11 -5.85
C GLN A 211 -9.78 -3.72 -4.78
N ARG A 212 -10.96 -3.28 -5.19
CA ARG A 212 -11.98 -2.80 -4.25
C ARG A 212 -13.33 -3.49 -4.42
N TRP A 213 -14.02 -3.59 -3.29
CA TRP A 213 -15.36 -4.08 -3.15
C TRP A 213 -16.17 -3.14 -2.27
N ASP A 214 -17.47 -3.12 -2.49
CA ASP A 214 -18.42 -2.38 -1.67
C ASP A 214 -19.63 -3.25 -1.33
N ASP A 215 -20.22 -3.05 -0.15
CA ASP A 215 -21.37 -3.81 0.30
C ASP A 215 -22.70 -3.22 -0.22
N PHE A 216 -23.68 -4.10 -0.45
CA PHE A 216 -25.02 -3.68 -0.80
C PHE A 216 -26.07 -4.59 -0.17
N SER A 217 -27.26 -4.06 0.03
CA SER A 217 -28.36 -4.78 0.66
C SER A 217 -29.72 -4.34 0.16
N GLY A 218 -30.71 -5.21 0.33
CA GLY A 218 -32.11 -4.91 0.02
C GLY A 218 -32.44 -4.81 -1.47
N VAL A 219 -31.60 -5.34 -2.36
CA VAL A 219 -31.90 -5.42 -3.80
C VAL A 219 -33.10 -6.34 -4.01
N ASP A 220 -34.17 -5.80 -4.60
CA ASP A 220 -35.48 -6.45 -4.66
C ASP A 220 -35.82 -6.99 -6.07
N GLY A 221 -34.82 -7.21 -6.91
CA GLY A 221 -34.99 -7.66 -8.29
C GLY A 221 -33.67 -8.06 -8.98
N PRO A 222 -33.74 -8.66 -10.18
CA PRO A 222 -32.56 -8.97 -10.99
C PRO A 222 -31.84 -7.69 -11.44
N VAL A 223 -30.54 -7.60 -11.15
CA VAL A 223 -29.66 -6.53 -11.60
C VAL A 223 -29.27 -6.77 -13.05
N SER A 224 -29.61 -5.84 -13.94
CA SER A 224 -29.33 -5.93 -15.39
C SER A 224 -28.37 -4.87 -15.90
N SER A 225 -28.17 -3.78 -15.15
CA SER A 225 -27.21 -2.74 -15.49
C SER A 225 -26.63 -2.09 -14.25
N ILE A 226 -25.47 -1.47 -14.42
CA ILE A 226 -24.71 -0.82 -13.34
C ILE A 226 -24.24 0.53 -13.84
N THR A 227 -24.34 1.53 -12.98
CA THR A 227 -23.71 2.84 -13.14
C THR A 227 -22.76 3.08 -11.98
N TRP A 228 -21.55 3.56 -12.23
CA TRP A 228 -20.60 3.92 -11.18
C TRP A 228 -19.75 5.12 -11.59
N TRP A 229 -18.98 5.66 -10.64
CA TRP A 229 -18.18 6.85 -10.85
C TRP A 229 -16.73 6.65 -10.39
N GLY A 230 -15.82 7.34 -11.06
CA GLY A 230 -14.41 7.32 -10.68
C GLY A 230 -13.55 8.14 -11.63
N PHE A 231 -12.25 7.98 -11.47
CA PHE A 231 -11.22 8.72 -12.19
C PHE A 231 -10.35 7.79 -13.00
N ASP A 232 -9.86 8.28 -14.14
CA ASP A 232 -8.81 7.64 -14.91
C ASP A 232 -7.50 8.38 -14.63
N LEU A 233 -6.66 7.81 -13.76
CA LEU A 233 -5.41 8.45 -13.36
C LEU A 233 -4.23 7.52 -13.58
N ARG A 234 -3.13 8.10 -14.03
CA ARG A 234 -1.83 7.44 -14.12
C ARG A 234 -0.97 7.86 -12.94
N LEU A 235 -0.30 6.88 -12.32
CA LEU A 235 0.70 7.15 -11.30
C LEU A 235 2.04 7.51 -11.96
N GLU A 236 2.49 8.76 -11.79
CA GLU A 236 3.82 9.22 -12.21
C GLU A 236 4.67 9.57 -10.98
N GLY A 237 5.63 8.70 -10.65
CA GLY A 237 6.41 8.83 -9.43
C GLY A 237 5.52 8.65 -8.20
N ALA A 238 5.21 9.74 -7.50
CA ALA A 238 4.34 9.75 -6.32
C ALA A 238 3.07 10.60 -6.53
N VAL A 239 2.76 10.99 -7.78
CA VAL A 239 1.65 11.90 -8.09
C VAL A 239 0.72 11.25 -9.10
N PHE A 240 -0.59 11.41 -8.90
CA PHE A 240 -1.59 11.03 -9.89
C PHE A 240 -1.78 12.13 -10.92
N VAL A 241 -1.73 11.74 -12.19
CA VAL A 241 -1.94 12.62 -13.34
C VAL A 241 -3.10 12.07 -14.16
N GLU A 242 -4.00 12.95 -14.58
CA GLU A 242 -5.12 12.58 -15.42
C GLU A 242 -4.67 11.90 -16.71
N CYS A 243 -5.35 10.83 -17.07
CA CYS A 243 -5.21 10.14 -18.35
C CYS A 243 -6.61 9.86 -18.89
N VAL A 244 -6.67 9.33 -20.11
CA VAL A 244 -7.93 8.92 -20.72
C VAL A 244 -7.82 7.45 -21.01
N GLU A 245 -8.66 6.66 -20.33
CA GLU A 245 -8.80 5.23 -20.61
C GLU A 245 -9.37 5.05 -22.02
N SER A 246 -8.59 4.42 -22.91
CA SER A 246 -8.98 4.22 -24.30
C SER A 246 -9.76 2.93 -24.53
N ASP A 247 -9.69 2.00 -23.57
CA ASP A 247 -10.40 0.74 -23.50
C ASP A 247 -11.01 0.57 -22.09
N PRO A 248 -12.18 1.17 -21.79
CA PRO A 248 -12.81 1.12 -20.47
C PRO A 248 -13.42 -0.26 -20.17
N THR A 249 -12.58 -1.29 -20.15
CA THR A 249 -12.92 -2.67 -19.83
C THR A 249 -12.77 -2.92 -18.33
N PHE A 250 -13.78 -3.56 -17.73
CA PHE A 250 -13.84 -3.84 -16.29
C PHE A 250 -14.12 -5.31 -16.01
N SER A 251 -13.48 -5.83 -14.96
CA SER A 251 -13.93 -7.03 -14.23
C SER A 251 -15.01 -6.59 -13.25
N ILE A 252 -16.20 -7.16 -13.37
CA ILE A 252 -17.28 -6.94 -12.40
C ILE A 252 -17.69 -8.27 -11.80
N SER A 253 -17.76 -8.35 -10.47
CA SER A 253 -18.24 -9.54 -9.78
C SER A 253 -19.14 -9.20 -8.60
N PHE A 254 -20.17 -10.01 -8.41
CA PHE A 254 -21.05 -10.00 -7.25
C PHE A 254 -20.66 -11.16 -6.36
N HIS A 255 -20.52 -10.89 -5.07
CA HIS A 255 -20.07 -11.86 -4.08
C HIS A 255 -21.10 -11.97 -2.97
N ARG A 256 -21.30 -13.18 -2.47
CA ARG A 256 -22.02 -13.39 -1.21
C ARG A 256 -21.22 -12.75 -0.07
N ASP A 257 -21.92 -12.36 0.99
CA ASP A 257 -21.25 -11.92 2.20
C ASP A 257 -20.54 -13.10 2.88
N ALA A 258 -19.30 -12.88 3.32
CA ALA A 258 -18.51 -13.84 4.09
C ALA A 258 -18.15 -13.28 5.48
N GLY A 259 -19.16 -13.00 6.29
CA GLY A 259 -18.97 -12.48 7.65
C GLY A 259 -18.51 -11.02 7.65
N GLY A 260 -19.08 -10.20 6.76
CA GLY A 260 -18.75 -8.77 6.64
C GLY A 260 -17.57 -8.45 5.71
N VAL A 261 -17.14 -9.40 4.87
CA VAL A 261 -16.22 -9.16 3.76
C VAL A 261 -16.70 -9.90 2.50
N PRO A 262 -16.15 -9.60 1.31
CA PRO A 262 -16.50 -10.29 0.08
C PRO A 262 -16.21 -11.80 0.13
N GLY A 263 -17.21 -12.63 -0.15
CA GLY A 263 -17.13 -14.09 -0.17
C GLY A 263 -17.18 -14.72 -1.55
N ALA A 264 -17.84 -15.87 -1.66
CA ALA A 264 -17.98 -16.62 -2.90
C ALA A 264 -18.65 -15.79 -4.01
N VAL A 265 -18.11 -15.87 -5.23
CA VAL A 265 -18.66 -15.21 -6.42
C VAL A 265 -20.01 -15.83 -6.79
N GLU A 266 -21.05 -15.00 -6.86
CA GLU A 266 -22.37 -15.35 -7.38
C GLU A 266 -22.45 -15.14 -8.90
N CYS A 267 -21.94 -13.99 -9.36
CA CYS A 267 -21.94 -13.60 -10.77
C CYS A 267 -20.62 -12.92 -11.11
N SER A 268 -20.08 -13.14 -12.31
CA SER A 268 -18.88 -12.42 -12.76
C SER A 268 -18.89 -12.17 -14.27
N TYR A 269 -18.39 -11.01 -14.64
CA TYR A 269 -18.40 -10.49 -16.00
C TYR A 269 -17.08 -9.78 -16.32
N THR A 270 -16.68 -9.83 -17.58
CA THR A 270 -15.70 -8.89 -18.14
C THR A 270 -16.42 -8.12 -19.24
N VAL A 271 -16.51 -6.80 -19.07
CA VAL A 271 -17.39 -5.95 -19.87
C VAL A 271 -16.71 -4.65 -20.24
N GLU A 272 -17.02 -4.14 -21.43
CA GLU A 272 -16.64 -2.79 -21.85
C GLU A 272 -17.74 -1.81 -21.40
N ALA A 273 -17.36 -0.79 -20.62
CA ALA A 273 -18.28 0.20 -20.09
C ALA A 273 -18.35 1.44 -20.99
N THR A 274 -19.51 2.09 -21.02
CA THR A 274 -19.64 3.41 -21.66
C THR A 274 -19.16 4.49 -20.69
N ARG A 275 -18.00 5.07 -20.97
CA ARG A 275 -17.44 6.20 -20.21
C ARG A 275 -18.04 7.54 -20.65
N THR A 276 -18.53 8.32 -19.70
CA THR A 276 -19.07 9.67 -19.91
C THR A 276 -18.43 10.65 -18.91
N PRO A 277 -17.64 11.63 -19.36
CA PRO A 277 -17.13 12.69 -18.50
C PRO A 277 -18.28 13.50 -17.90
N THR A 278 -18.23 13.78 -16.61
CA THR A 278 -19.32 14.48 -15.89
C THR A 278 -19.18 16.00 -15.92
N GLY A 279 -18.00 16.53 -16.27
CA GLY A 279 -17.65 17.95 -16.15
C GLY A 279 -17.39 18.41 -14.71
N ALA A 280 -17.52 17.53 -13.70
CA ALA A 280 -17.16 17.85 -12.32
C ALA A 280 -15.66 17.59 -12.10
N ILE A 281 -14.98 18.56 -11.46
CA ILE A 281 -13.53 18.52 -11.23
C ILE A 281 -13.26 18.31 -9.74
N TYR A 282 -12.45 17.30 -9.43
CA TYR A 282 -12.06 16.90 -8.08
C TYR A 282 -10.53 16.98 -7.98
N LEU A 283 -10.00 17.92 -7.21
CA LEU A 283 -8.56 18.19 -7.09
C LEU A 283 -7.82 18.28 -8.44
N GLY A 284 -8.49 18.82 -9.47
CA GLY A 284 -7.93 19.00 -10.80
C GLY A 284 -8.10 17.81 -11.77
N ALA A 285 -8.74 16.71 -11.35
CA ALA A 285 -9.10 15.58 -12.21
C ALA A 285 -10.59 15.58 -12.56
N GLU A 286 -10.95 15.20 -13.80
CA GLU A 286 -12.34 15.07 -14.23
C GLU A 286 -12.96 13.76 -13.74
N LEU A 287 -14.10 13.88 -13.04
CA LEU A 287 -14.89 12.72 -12.64
C LEU A 287 -15.60 12.13 -13.85
N ASN A 288 -15.50 10.80 -14.01
CA ASN A 288 -16.17 10.04 -15.06
C ASN A 288 -17.30 9.20 -14.48
N ARG A 289 -18.37 9.07 -15.27
CA ARG A 289 -19.44 8.10 -15.07
C ARG A 289 -19.24 6.95 -16.05
N TYR A 290 -19.40 5.73 -15.57
CA TYR A 290 -19.35 4.52 -16.37
C TYR A 290 -20.69 3.81 -16.29
N ASP A 291 -21.16 3.33 -17.43
CA ASP A 291 -22.43 2.60 -17.56
C ASP A 291 -22.23 1.28 -18.27
N VAL A 292 -22.87 0.22 -17.78
CA VAL A 292 -22.83 -1.09 -18.45
C VAL A 292 -24.16 -1.82 -18.35
N THR A 293 -24.50 -2.55 -19.41
CA THR A 293 -25.56 -3.57 -19.38
C THR A 293 -24.90 -4.93 -19.20
N LEU A 294 -25.32 -5.68 -18.21
CA LEU A 294 -24.76 -7.00 -17.93
C LEU A 294 -25.21 -8.01 -19.02
N PRO A 295 -24.33 -8.94 -19.44
CA PRO A 295 -24.68 -9.99 -20.40
C PRO A 295 -25.85 -10.86 -19.94
N GLU A 296 -25.89 -11.14 -18.64
CA GLU A 296 -26.98 -11.84 -17.95
C GLU A 296 -27.27 -11.09 -16.64
N SER A 297 -28.52 -11.15 -16.17
CA SER A 297 -28.88 -10.48 -14.92
C SER A 297 -28.34 -11.25 -13.71
N CYS A 298 -27.79 -10.54 -12.73
CA CYS A 298 -27.41 -11.12 -11.45
C CYS A 298 -28.56 -10.98 -10.45
N VAL A 299 -28.85 -12.05 -9.69
CA VAL A 299 -29.85 -12.03 -8.61
C VAL A 299 -29.15 -12.24 -7.30
N LEU A 300 -28.94 -11.16 -6.55
CA LEU A 300 -28.37 -11.20 -5.21
C LEU A 300 -29.00 -10.07 -4.40
N VAL A 301 -29.63 -10.40 -3.28
CA VAL A 301 -30.37 -9.42 -2.45
C VAL A 301 -29.43 -8.59 -1.60
N ASN A 302 -28.45 -9.25 -0.98
CA ASN A 302 -27.41 -8.65 -0.15
C ASN A 302 -26.08 -9.30 -0.51
N GLY A 303 -25.00 -8.54 -0.54
CA GLY A 303 -23.68 -9.04 -0.86
C GLY A 303 -22.69 -7.91 -1.11
N TRP A 304 -21.65 -8.23 -1.88
CA TRP A 304 -20.59 -7.31 -2.23
C TRP A 304 -20.46 -7.20 -3.75
N ILE A 305 -20.09 -6.03 -4.25
CA ILE A 305 -19.75 -5.80 -5.65
C ILE A 305 -18.29 -5.41 -5.78
N SER A 306 -17.56 -6.05 -6.71
CA SER A 306 -16.23 -5.61 -7.16
C SER A 306 -16.32 -4.98 -8.53
N ILE A 307 -15.61 -3.86 -8.72
CA ILE A 307 -15.41 -3.23 -10.02
C ILE A 307 -13.91 -2.93 -10.16
N VAL A 308 -13.24 -3.66 -11.04
CA VAL A 308 -11.79 -3.60 -11.24
C VAL A 308 -11.48 -3.24 -12.69
N GLY A 309 -10.74 -2.15 -12.90
CA GLY A 309 -10.24 -1.76 -14.22
C GLY A 309 -9.34 -2.83 -14.83
N ARG A 310 -9.45 -3.04 -16.15
CA ARG A 310 -8.63 -3.97 -16.95
C ARG A 310 -8.17 -3.37 -18.28
N GLY A 311 -8.39 -2.08 -18.47
CA GLY A 311 -8.09 -1.36 -19.71
C GLY A 311 -6.60 -1.13 -19.90
N ASP A 312 -6.24 0.13 -20.13
CA ASP A 312 -4.87 0.56 -20.31
C ASP A 312 -4.08 0.38 -19.00
N ALA A 313 -3.08 -0.52 -19.01
CA ALA A 313 -2.23 -0.81 -17.85
C ALA A 313 -1.52 0.40 -17.21
N ALA A 314 -1.43 1.52 -17.95
CA ALA A 314 -0.82 2.77 -17.50
C ALA A 314 -1.85 3.83 -17.06
N CYS A 315 -3.15 3.59 -17.22
CA CYS A 315 -4.22 4.51 -16.87
C CYS A 315 -5.20 3.79 -15.95
N TRP A 316 -5.06 4.02 -14.64
CA TRP A 316 -5.75 3.22 -13.65
C TRP A 316 -7.12 3.79 -13.31
N PHE A 317 -8.07 2.89 -13.05
CA PHE A 317 -9.34 3.25 -12.47
C PHE A 317 -9.22 3.48 -10.95
N LEU A 318 -9.65 4.66 -10.50
CA LEU A 318 -9.85 4.97 -9.08
C LEU A 318 -11.33 5.20 -8.79
N TRP A 319 -11.90 4.39 -7.91
CA TRP A 319 -13.30 4.43 -7.54
C TRP A 319 -13.52 5.49 -6.44
N ILE A 320 -14.43 6.44 -6.68
CA ILE A 320 -14.76 7.51 -5.74
C ILE A 320 -15.68 7.02 -4.62
N SER A 321 -15.55 7.59 -3.43
CA SER A 321 -16.39 7.31 -2.26
C SER A 321 -17.83 7.87 -2.35
N ALA A 322 -18.70 7.33 -1.48
CA ALA A 322 -20.12 7.65 -1.34
C ALA A 322 -20.55 7.81 0.13
N GLY A 323 -19.75 8.52 0.92
CA GLY A 323 -19.98 8.76 2.34
C GLY A 323 -19.50 7.63 3.25
N PRO A 324 -19.82 7.69 4.56
CA PRO A 324 -19.41 6.67 5.52
C PRO A 324 -20.20 5.36 5.33
N GLY A 325 -19.50 4.24 5.39
CA GLY A 325 -20.08 2.91 5.19
C GLY A 325 -19.02 1.82 5.17
N GLY A 326 -19.22 0.74 4.41
CA GLY A 326 -18.41 -0.48 4.45
C GLY A 326 -17.88 -0.90 3.07
N SER A 327 -16.62 -0.57 2.79
CA SER A 327 -15.91 -1.13 1.62
C SER A 327 -14.76 -2.02 2.06
N TYR A 328 -14.29 -2.85 1.12
CA TYR A 328 -13.15 -3.73 1.31
C TYR A 328 -12.11 -3.47 0.22
N CYS A 329 -10.83 -3.49 0.59
CA CYS A 329 -9.72 -3.28 -0.33
C CYS A 329 -8.66 -4.36 -0.12
N ASP A 330 -8.39 -5.11 -1.18
CA ASP A 330 -7.22 -5.97 -1.26
C ASP A 330 -5.97 -5.13 -1.54
N GLY A 331 -4.86 -5.46 -0.90
CA GLY A 331 -3.62 -4.66 -0.93
C GLY A 331 -3.62 -3.39 -0.07
N CYS A 332 -4.73 -3.02 0.59
CA CYS A 332 -4.80 -1.90 1.54
C CYS A 332 -4.53 -2.32 3.00
N LEU A 333 -4.07 -1.39 3.83
CA LEU A 333 -4.00 -1.54 5.29
C LEU A 333 -4.71 -0.37 6.00
N PRO A 334 -5.78 -0.62 6.77
CA PRO A 334 -6.52 -1.89 6.88
C PRO A 334 -7.20 -2.28 5.56
N SER A 335 -7.60 -3.55 5.40
CA SER A 335 -8.36 -4.01 4.23
C SER A 335 -9.83 -3.57 4.28
N GLU A 336 -10.46 -3.67 5.44
CA GLU A 336 -11.79 -3.07 5.68
C GLU A 336 -11.65 -1.54 5.73
N GLN A 337 -12.57 -0.85 5.06
CA GLN A 337 -12.59 0.61 4.91
C GLN A 337 -13.91 1.17 5.43
N GLY A 338 -13.85 2.28 6.16
CA GLY A 338 -15.01 2.92 6.80
C GLY A 338 -15.81 3.86 5.89
N PHE A 339 -15.83 3.64 4.59
CA PHE A 339 -16.53 4.45 3.59
C PHE A 339 -17.12 3.56 2.50
N ASP A 340 -18.22 4.00 1.90
CA ASP A 340 -18.86 3.39 0.73
C ASP A 340 -18.26 3.96 -0.57
N LEU A 341 -18.53 3.34 -1.71
CA LEU A 341 -18.03 3.67 -3.05
C LEU A 341 -19.19 4.00 -3.99
N ALA A 342 -19.07 4.99 -4.85
CA ALA A 342 -20.23 5.45 -5.63
C ALA A 342 -20.63 4.48 -6.76
N PHE A 343 -21.76 3.79 -6.59
CA PHE A 343 -22.41 3.00 -7.64
C PHE A 343 -23.94 2.90 -7.48
N CYS A 344 -24.58 2.40 -8.55
CA CYS A 344 -25.99 2.12 -8.62
C CYS A 344 -26.22 0.78 -9.34
N LEU A 345 -27.03 -0.07 -8.74
CA LEU A 345 -27.53 -1.30 -9.34
C LEU A 345 -28.93 -1.05 -9.90
N GLN A 346 -29.13 -1.38 -11.16
CA GLN A 346 -30.38 -1.11 -11.87
C GLN A 346 -30.96 -2.40 -12.42
N GLY A 347 -32.29 -2.44 -12.48
CA GLY A 347 -33.01 -3.62 -12.95
C GLY A 347 -34.51 -3.45 -12.85
N THR A 348 -35.21 -4.56 -12.75
CA THR A 348 -36.66 -4.58 -12.57
C THR A 348 -36.97 -5.12 -11.18
N SER A 349 -37.66 -4.35 -10.34
CA SER A 349 -38.13 -4.84 -9.04
C SER A 349 -39.14 -5.98 -9.22
N GLY A 350 -39.00 -7.04 -8.43
CA GLY A 350 -39.84 -8.24 -8.48
C GLY A 350 -39.59 -9.16 -9.67
N GLY A 351 -40.54 -10.08 -9.90
CA GLY A 351 -40.50 -10.98 -11.05
C GLY A 351 -39.60 -12.22 -10.93
N VAL A 352 -38.91 -12.37 -9.79
CA VAL A 352 -38.13 -13.57 -9.45
C VAL A 352 -38.75 -14.24 -8.22
N PHE A 353 -38.94 -15.56 -8.30
CA PHE A 353 -39.51 -16.36 -7.23
C PHE A 353 -38.49 -17.41 -6.79
N GLY A 354 -38.50 -17.76 -5.51
CA GLY A 354 -37.53 -18.70 -4.96
C GLY A 354 -37.81 -19.04 -3.52
N ALA A 355 -36.80 -19.58 -2.84
CA ALA A 355 -36.86 -19.91 -1.43
C ALA A 355 -36.37 -18.71 -0.60
N CYS A 356 -37.16 -18.33 0.41
CA CYS A 356 -36.74 -17.33 1.38
C CYS A 356 -36.44 -17.99 2.72
N CYS A 357 -35.18 -17.94 3.14
CA CYS A 357 -34.71 -18.48 4.40
C CYS A 357 -34.36 -17.37 5.39
N THR A 358 -34.77 -17.52 6.64
CA THR A 358 -34.24 -16.74 7.77
C THR A 358 -33.39 -17.64 8.64
N SER A 359 -32.07 -17.59 8.46
CA SER A 359 -31.13 -18.52 9.10
C SER A 359 -31.18 -18.47 10.62
N ALA A 360 -31.45 -17.31 11.23
CA ALA A 360 -31.56 -17.17 12.68
C ALA A 360 -32.76 -17.90 13.31
N THR A 361 -33.83 -18.15 12.54
CA THR A 361 -35.06 -18.79 13.05
C THR A 361 -35.36 -20.13 12.39
N ALA A 362 -34.55 -20.55 11.42
CA ALA A 362 -34.77 -21.73 10.57
C ALA A 362 -36.13 -21.71 9.83
N ILE A 363 -36.72 -20.53 9.63
CA ILE A 363 -37.97 -20.38 8.88
C ILE A 363 -37.62 -20.29 7.40
N CYS A 364 -38.14 -21.22 6.60
CA CYS A 364 -38.04 -21.20 5.15
C CYS A 364 -39.43 -21.24 4.50
N THR A 365 -39.64 -20.46 3.44
CA THR A 365 -40.86 -20.46 2.64
C THR A 365 -40.54 -20.56 1.15
N ASP A 366 -41.19 -21.50 0.45
CA ASP A 366 -41.07 -21.70 -1.00
C ASP A 366 -41.89 -20.68 -1.80
N GLY A 367 -41.46 -20.43 -3.04
CA GLY A 367 -42.22 -19.63 -4.01
C GLY A 367 -42.47 -18.20 -3.54
N VAL A 368 -41.56 -17.67 -2.73
CA VAL A 368 -41.58 -16.29 -2.25
C VAL A 368 -41.07 -15.40 -3.38
N GLU A 369 -41.75 -14.29 -3.63
CA GLU A 369 -41.25 -13.26 -4.55
C GLU A 369 -40.08 -12.52 -3.88
N ILE A 370 -39.03 -12.22 -4.64
CA ILE A 370 -37.81 -11.57 -4.15
C ILE A 370 -38.08 -10.31 -3.29
N THR A 371 -39.08 -9.50 -3.63
CA THR A 371 -39.48 -8.29 -2.90
C THR A 371 -39.94 -8.55 -1.46
N ALA A 372 -40.33 -9.79 -1.14
CA ALA A 372 -40.74 -10.22 0.19
C ALA A 372 -39.60 -10.91 0.99
N CYS A 373 -38.40 -11.00 0.41
CA CYS A 373 -37.22 -11.64 1.01
C CYS A 373 -36.00 -10.71 1.08
N THR A 374 -36.21 -9.42 1.35
CA THR A 374 -35.15 -8.39 1.38
C THR A 374 -34.76 -7.91 2.77
N SER A 375 -35.35 -8.47 3.82
CA SER A 375 -35.06 -8.03 5.19
C SER A 375 -33.68 -8.49 5.65
N PRO A 376 -33.01 -7.76 6.55
CA PRO A 376 -31.73 -8.18 7.13
C PRO A 376 -31.80 -9.61 7.72
N GLY A 377 -30.79 -10.43 7.41
CA GLY A 377 -30.73 -11.84 7.83
C GLY A 377 -31.64 -12.80 7.05
N GLN A 378 -32.34 -12.31 6.02
CA GLN A 378 -32.98 -13.17 5.03
C GLN A 378 -32.00 -13.50 3.90
N ARG A 379 -32.02 -14.77 3.49
CA ARG A 379 -31.33 -15.29 2.31
C ARG A 379 -32.38 -15.70 1.29
N PHE A 380 -32.32 -15.09 0.12
CA PHE A 380 -33.16 -15.45 -1.02
C PHE A 380 -32.34 -16.28 -1.99
N GLU A 381 -32.82 -17.47 -2.36
CA GLU A 381 -32.24 -18.27 -3.45
C GLU A 381 -33.22 -18.31 -4.63
N PRO A 382 -32.87 -17.71 -5.78
CA PRO A 382 -33.75 -17.66 -6.95
C PRO A 382 -33.94 -19.06 -7.53
N ASP A 383 -35.15 -19.33 -8.03
CA ASP A 383 -35.52 -20.59 -8.70
C ASP A 383 -35.25 -21.87 -7.87
N ALA A 384 -35.07 -21.72 -6.56
CA ALA A 384 -34.86 -22.81 -5.61
C ALA A 384 -36.07 -23.03 -4.70
N THR A 385 -36.15 -24.22 -4.13
CA THR A 385 -37.02 -24.58 -3.01
C THR A 385 -36.23 -24.71 -1.72
N CYS A 386 -36.92 -24.64 -0.58
CA CYS A 386 -36.33 -24.74 0.75
C CYS A 386 -35.54 -26.04 0.97
N ASP A 387 -35.95 -27.13 0.32
CA ASP A 387 -35.28 -28.44 0.39
C ASP A 387 -34.01 -28.50 -0.48
N GLU A 388 -33.80 -27.52 -1.36
CA GLU A 388 -32.62 -27.40 -2.25
C GLU A 388 -31.56 -26.42 -1.71
N LEU A 389 -31.84 -25.78 -0.57
CA LEU A 389 -30.93 -24.82 0.05
C LEU A 389 -29.69 -25.49 0.61
N GLU A 390 -28.51 -24.99 0.24
CA GLU A 390 -27.23 -25.41 0.79
C GLU A 390 -26.43 -24.19 1.29
N PRO A 391 -26.10 -24.10 2.60
CA PRO A 391 -26.56 -24.99 3.66
C PRO A 391 -28.07 -24.85 3.91
N ALA A 392 -28.72 -25.92 4.40
CA ALA A 392 -30.14 -25.93 4.70
C ALA A 392 -30.56 -24.75 5.60
N CYS A 393 -31.81 -24.30 5.47
CA CYS A 393 -32.25 -23.16 6.25
C CYS A 393 -32.17 -23.40 7.76
N GLY A 394 -31.60 -22.43 8.49
CA GLY A 394 -31.33 -22.57 9.92
C GLY A 394 -29.91 -23.00 10.26
N ILE A 395 -29.13 -23.41 9.26
CA ILE A 395 -27.72 -23.73 9.41
C ILE A 395 -26.90 -22.52 8.99
N VAL A 396 -26.10 -22.00 9.93
CA VAL A 396 -25.13 -20.94 9.68
C VAL A 396 -23.74 -21.56 9.70
N LEU A 397 -23.14 -21.69 8.51
CA LEU A 397 -21.75 -22.09 8.36
C LEU A 397 -20.82 -20.89 8.50
N GLY A 398 -19.51 -21.11 8.44
CA GLY A 398 -18.47 -20.19 8.87
C GLY A 398 -17.13 -20.92 8.97
N ALA A 399 -16.02 -20.22 9.14
CA ALA A 399 -14.70 -20.81 9.23
C ALA A 399 -14.43 -21.35 10.64
N CYS A 400 -14.08 -22.63 10.73
CA CYS A 400 -13.52 -23.22 11.93
C CYS A 400 -12.02 -23.45 11.73
N CYS A 401 -11.20 -22.59 12.34
CA CYS A 401 -9.75 -22.58 12.17
C CYS A 401 -9.07 -23.42 13.25
N PHE A 402 -8.14 -24.29 12.87
CA PHE A 402 -7.41 -25.15 13.79
C PHE A 402 -5.92 -24.77 13.89
N ALA A 403 -5.30 -25.11 15.01
CA ALA A 403 -3.90 -24.79 15.32
C ALA A 403 -2.86 -25.45 14.38
N ASP A 404 -3.28 -26.38 13.53
CA ASP A 404 -2.48 -27.07 12.52
C ASP A 404 -2.66 -26.48 11.11
N ALA A 405 -3.22 -25.27 11.01
CA ALA A 405 -3.58 -24.57 9.78
C ALA A 405 -4.68 -25.24 8.94
N THR A 406 -5.31 -26.31 9.44
CA THR A 406 -6.51 -26.83 8.78
C THR A 406 -7.70 -25.94 9.07
N CYS A 407 -8.67 -25.95 8.15
CA CYS A 407 -9.95 -25.30 8.34
C CYS A 407 -11.07 -26.14 7.73
N GLU A 408 -12.23 -26.14 8.38
CA GLU A 408 -13.48 -26.62 7.80
C GLU A 408 -14.60 -25.61 7.99
N ARG A 409 -15.57 -25.59 7.06
CA ARG A 409 -16.81 -24.84 7.24
C ARG A 409 -17.88 -25.69 7.90
N VAL A 410 -18.25 -25.34 9.12
CA VAL A 410 -19.15 -26.14 9.97
C VAL A 410 -20.12 -25.28 10.76
N GLU A 411 -20.84 -25.79 11.74
CA GLU A 411 -21.63 -24.93 12.64
C GLU A 411 -20.79 -24.54 13.85
N GLN A 412 -21.13 -23.44 14.51
CA GLN A 412 -20.42 -22.96 15.71
C GLN A 412 -20.26 -24.06 16.78
N GLU A 413 -21.33 -24.80 17.09
CA GLU A 413 -21.27 -25.87 18.09
C GLU A 413 -20.33 -27.01 17.66
N ARG A 414 -20.32 -27.35 16.37
CA ARG A 414 -19.42 -28.37 15.83
C ARG A 414 -17.97 -27.90 15.86
N CYS A 415 -17.71 -26.64 15.53
CA CYS A 415 -16.38 -26.07 15.60
C CYS A 415 -15.81 -26.12 17.02
N PHE A 416 -16.58 -25.64 18.00
CA PHE A 416 -16.17 -25.67 19.40
C PHE A 416 -16.02 -27.10 19.93
N ALA A 417 -16.86 -28.04 19.51
CA ALA A 417 -16.72 -29.45 19.85
C ALA A 417 -15.44 -30.09 19.26
N ALA A 418 -14.99 -29.63 18.09
CA ALA A 418 -13.75 -30.04 17.45
C ALA A 418 -12.51 -29.33 18.03
N GLY A 419 -12.68 -28.34 18.92
CA GLY A 419 -11.59 -27.56 19.51
C GLY A 419 -11.01 -26.49 18.60
N GLY A 420 -11.71 -26.13 17.51
CA GLY A 420 -11.31 -25.05 16.62
C GLY A 420 -11.80 -23.68 17.09
N ASN A 421 -11.25 -22.64 16.48
CA ASN A 421 -11.67 -21.26 16.68
C ASN A 421 -12.72 -20.88 15.61
N TRP A 422 -13.93 -20.55 16.05
CA TRP A 422 -15.02 -20.17 15.17
C TRP A 422 -14.99 -18.67 14.88
N LEU A 423 -14.82 -18.28 13.62
CA LEU A 423 -14.69 -16.87 13.26
C LEU A 423 -16.02 -16.12 13.19
N GLY A 424 -17.13 -16.83 12.98
CA GLY A 424 -18.46 -16.23 12.86
C GLY A 424 -19.27 -16.87 11.75
N GLY A 425 -20.54 -16.48 11.66
CA GLY A 425 -21.39 -16.92 10.55
C GLY A 425 -20.90 -16.36 9.22
N ASP A 426 -21.13 -17.13 8.16
CA ASP A 426 -20.81 -16.87 6.76
C ASP A 426 -19.33 -16.70 6.44
N THR A 427 -18.43 -16.71 7.44
CA THR A 427 -16.98 -16.69 7.21
C THR A 427 -16.45 -17.90 6.40
N GLU A 428 -15.35 -17.69 5.69
CA GLU A 428 -14.68 -18.62 4.79
C GLU A 428 -13.27 -18.96 5.32
N CYS A 429 -12.75 -20.12 4.93
CA CYS A 429 -11.50 -20.66 5.50
C CYS A 429 -10.24 -19.87 5.15
N ASP A 430 -10.26 -19.07 4.09
CA ASP A 430 -9.19 -18.14 3.73
C ASP A 430 -9.10 -16.94 4.69
N GLN A 431 -10.15 -16.68 5.47
CA GLN A 431 -10.15 -15.69 6.56
C GLN A 431 -9.56 -16.24 7.86
N CYS A 432 -9.15 -17.52 7.91
CA CYS A 432 -8.47 -18.05 9.07
C CYS A 432 -7.17 -17.29 9.33
N PRO A 433 -6.88 -16.91 10.59
CA PRO A 433 -5.58 -16.38 10.96
C PRO A 433 -4.52 -17.33 10.45
N CYS A 434 -3.47 -16.76 9.89
CA CYS A 434 -2.46 -17.60 9.33
C CYS A 434 -1.74 -18.37 10.44
N ILE A 435 -1.51 -19.65 10.17
CA ILE A 435 -0.82 -20.55 11.07
C ILE A 435 0.31 -21.21 10.30
N THR A 436 1.53 -21.12 10.81
CA THR A 436 2.72 -21.74 10.19
C THR A 436 3.15 -22.96 11.01
N PRO A 437 2.44 -24.10 10.88
CA PRO A 437 2.80 -25.30 11.63
C PRO A 437 4.14 -25.82 11.15
N CYS A 438 4.90 -26.42 12.06
CA CYS A 438 6.18 -27.03 11.70
C CYS A 438 5.96 -28.19 10.72
N PRO A 439 6.55 -28.15 9.50
CA PRO A 439 6.38 -29.23 8.54
C PRO A 439 7.02 -30.54 9.03
N PRO A 440 6.56 -31.70 8.52
CA PRO A 440 7.17 -32.99 8.85
C PRO A 440 8.68 -32.99 8.55
N GLY A 441 9.51 -33.25 9.57
CA GLY A 441 10.97 -33.23 9.46
C GLY A 441 11.60 -31.87 9.71
N GLY A 442 10.82 -30.83 10.01
CA GLY A 442 11.33 -29.57 10.54
C GLY A 442 11.74 -29.70 12.01
N ASP A 443 12.82 -29.02 12.36
CA ASP A 443 13.36 -28.99 13.71
C ASP A 443 12.77 -27.80 14.48
N ALA A 444 12.28 -28.04 15.69
CA ALA A 444 11.89 -26.95 16.57
C ALA A 444 13.15 -26.19 17.02
N GLU A 445 13.11 -24.86 16.97
CA GLU A 445 14.21 -23.98 17.39
C GLU A 445 14.66 -24.24 18.84
N GLY A 446 13.73 -24.65 19.71
CA GLY A 446 14.04 -25.02 21.09
C GLY A 446 14.21 -23.82 22.03
N GLU A 447 14.01 -22.61 21.52
CA GLU A 447 13.98 -21.36 22.27
C GLU A 447 12.75 -21.30 23.20
N PRO A 448 12.92 -20.83 24.45
CA PRO A 448 11.79 -20.43 25.28
C PRO A 448 11.10 -19.20 24.71
N VAL A 449 9.77 -19.25 24.58
CA VAL A 449 8.95 -18.09 24.19
C VAL A 449 9.35 -16.82 24.95
N CYS A 450 9.62 -15.73 24.22
CA CYS A 450 9.99 -14.45 24.82
C CYS A 450 8.95 -13.95 25.84
N LEU A 451 9.39 -13.15 26.81
CA LEU A 451 8.50 -12.58 27.83
C LEU A 451 8.87 -11.13 28.16
N PRO A 452 7.91 -10.31 28.60
CA PRO A 452 8.22 -8.98 29.10
C PRO A 452 9.29 -9.02 30.21
N GLY A 453 10.36 -8.25 30.03
CA GLY A 453 11.49 -8.15 30.95
C GLY A 453 12.57 -9.23 30.82
N THR A 454 12.50 -10.12 29.82
CA THR A 454 13.58 -11.09 29.54
C THR A 454 14.58 -10.56 28.52
N ILE A 455 15.85 -10.90 28.68
CA ILE A 455 16.88 -10.62 27.69
C ILE A 455 16.95 -11.84 26.77
N ASP A 456 16.94 -11.60 25.46
CA ASP A 456 17.20 -12.61 24.45
C ASP A 456 18.71 -12.96 24.46
N ASP A 457 19.02 -14.10 25.06
CA ASP A 457 20.36 -14.67 25.17
C ASP A 457 20.47 -16.09 24.56
N PHE A 458 19.42 -16.55 23.88
CA PHE A 458 19.39 -17.87 23.24
C PHE A 458 19.99 -17.82 21.84
N ASN A 459 19.52 -16.89 21.01
CA ASN A 459 19.95 -16.67 19.63
C ASN A 459 19.92 -15.17 19.25
N GLY A 460 19.83 -14.24 20.20
CA GLY A 460 19.86 -12.79 19.98
C GLY A 460 21.12 -12.22 19.28
N GLY A 461 22.07 -13.09 18.95
CA GLY A 461 23.16 -12.82 18.03
C GLY A 461 24.04 -11.68 18.51
N CYS A 462 24.23 -10.72 17.64
CA CYS A 462 25.06 -9.56 17.91
C CYS A 462 24.48 -8.56 18.91
N LEU A 463 23.21 -8.74 19.31
CA LEU A 463 22.56 -7.94 20.35
C LEU A 463 22.83 -8.50 21.74
N SER A 464 23.24 -9.77 21.84
CA SER A 464 23.64 -10.41 23.09
C SER A 464 25.10 -10.12 23.46
N ALA A 465 25.42 -10.15 24.76
CA ALA A 465 26.78 -9.91 25.26
C ALA A 465 27.21 -11.03 26.23
N PRO A 466 28.06 -12.00 25.80
CA PRO A 466 28.67 -12.13 24.47
C PRO A 466 27.65 -12.51 23.38
N PRO A 467 27.98 -12.35 22.07
CA PRO A 467 27.09 -12.78 21.00
C PRO A 467 26.78 -14.28 21.07
N VAL A 468 25.53 -14.66 20.80
CA VAL A 468 25.03 -16.05 20.86
C VAL A 468 24.21 -16.35 19.61
N PHE A 469 24.51 -17.46 18.92
CA PHE A 469 23.86 -17.83 17.66
C PHE A 469 23.37 -19.28 17.72
N SER A 470 22.25 -19.57 17.07
CA SER A 470 21.76 -20.94 16.87
C SER A 470 22.44 -21.57 15.65
N PRO A 471 23.08 -22.74 15.77
CA PRO A 471 23.68 -23.39 14.61
C PRO A 471 22.60 -23.89 13.65
N LEU A 472 22.78 -23.65 12.36
CA LEU A 472 21.87 -24.08 11.31
C LEU A 472 22.61 -24.94 10.28
N THR A 473 21.99 -26.04 9.87
CA THR A 473 22.49 -26.88 8.77
C THR A 473 21.76 -26.50 7.50
N VAL A 474 22.50 -26.12 6.45
CA VAL A 474 21.89 -25.80 5.15
C VAL A 474 21.13 -27.01 4.61
N GLY A 475 19.91 -26.78 4.12
CA GLY A 475 19.04 -27.84 3.62
C GLY A 475 18.02 -28.35 4.65
N THR A 476 18.04 -27.83 5.88
CA THR A 476 17.02 -28.14 6.90
C THR A 476 15.96 -27.04 6.98
N THR A 477 14.84 -27.39 7.62
CA THR A 477 13.79 -26.46 8.02
C THR A 477 13.81 -26.30 9.52
N VAL A 478 13.83 -25.06 10.00
CA VAL A 478 13.64 -24.71 11.41
C VAL A 478 12.27 -24.08 11.61
N CYS A 479 11.64 -24.45 12.71
CA CYS A 479 10.35 -23.94 13.14
C CYS A 479 10.58 -23.12 14.40
N GLY A 480 10.64 -21.80 14.22
CA GLY A 480 10.98 -20.86 15.27
C GLY A 480 9.80 -20.07 15.80
N THR A 481 10.04 -19.32 16.85
CA THR A 481 9.07 -18.39 17.43
C THR A 481 9.72 -17.05 17.68
N SER A 482 8.98 -15.98 17.44
CA SER A 482 9.44 -14.62 17.71
C SER A 482 8.31 -13.77 18.31
N GLY A 483 8.57 -12.50 18.54
CA GLY A 483 7.58 -11.52 18.96
C GLY A 483 8.18 -10.20 19.45
N VAL A 484 7.31 -9.22 19.67
CA VAL A 484 7.66 -7.90 20.23
C VAL A 484 7.25 -7.85 21.70
N TYR A 485 8.15 -7.40 22.57
CA TYR A 485 7.91 -7.34 24.01
C TYR A 485 8.56 -6.13 24.67
N ASP A 486 8.15 -5.85 25.92
CA ASP A 486 8.70 -4.74 26.70
C ASP A 486 9.93 -5.21 27.49
N LEU A 487 11.06 -4.51 27.32
CA LEU A 487 12.26 -4.66 28.13
C LEU A 487 12.60 -3.30 28.75
N ASP A 488 12.56 -3.24 30.09
CA ASP A 488 12.83 -2.01 30.86
C ASP A 488 11.99 -0.77 30.45
N GLY A 489 10.79 -1.00 29.92
CA GLY A 489 9.85 0.04 29.51
C GLY A 489 10.00 0.53 28.07
N GLU A 490 10.90 -0.09 27.31
CA GLU A 490 11.07 0.13 25.86
C GLU A 490 10.66 -1.14 25.09
N LYS A 491 10.17 -0.97 23.86
CA LYS A 491 9.86 -2.09 22.98
C LYS A 491 11.14 -2.68 22.39
N THR A 492 11.25 -4.00 22.46
CA THR A 492 12.28 -4.81 21.80
C THR A 492 11.60 -5.97 21.07
N ALA A 493 12.38 -6.75 20.33
CA ALA A 493 11.92 -7.99 19.71
C ALA A 493 12.81 -9.17 20.09
N ASP A 494 12.27 -10.36 19.88
CA ASP A 494 12.97 -11.65 19.83
C ASP A 494 13.71 -11.72 18.48
N PHE A 495 15.04 -11.81 18.51
CA PHE A 495 15.84 -11.84 17.28
C PHE A 495 16.45 -13.21 17.06
N ASP A 496 16.01 -13.89 16.02
CA ASP A 496 16.48 -15.25 15.78
C ASP A 496 17.69 -15.24 14.86
N TRP A 497 18.90 -15.26 15.43
CA TRP A 497 20.13 -15.37 14.66
C TRP A 497 20.58 -16.82 14.52
N TYR A 498 20.57 -17.28 13.28
CA TYR A 498 21.08 -18.58 12.87
C TYR A 498 22.44 -18.45 12.21
N GLU A 499 23.40 -19.29 12.59
CA GLU A 499 24.74 -19.34 11.99
C GLU A 499 24.87 -20.57 11.10
N ILE A 500 25.26 -20.33 9.84
CA ILE A 500 25.78 -21.36 8.93
C ILE A 500 27.28 -21.11 8.75
N ASP A 501 28.08 -22.17 8.69
CA ASP A 501 29.51 -22.09 8.38
C ASP A 501 29.77 -22.75 7.02
N LEU A 502 30.30 -21.97 6.08
CA LEU A 502 30.49 -22.41 4.70
C LEU A 502 31.96 -22.68 4.42
N GLU A 503 32.27 -23.89 3.98
CA GLU A 503 33.63 -24.29 3.58
C GLU A 503 34.05 -23.65 2.25
N ARG A 504 33.07 -23.32 1.39
CA ARG A 504 33.24 -22.66 0.09
C ARG A 504 32.10 -21.66 -0.15
N PRO A 505 32.27 -20.65 -1.02
CA PRO A 505 31.16 -19.77 -1.39
C PRO A 505 29.99 -20.59 -1.95
N ALA A 506 28.76 -20.18 -1.64
CA ALA A 506 27.57 -20.85 -2.13
C ALA A 506 26.42 -19.85 -2.31
N GLU A 507 25.57 -20.07 -3.30
CA GLU A 507 24.32 -19.33 -3.43
C GLU A 507 23.28 -19.91 -2.46
N ILE A 508 23.00 -19.16 -1.40
CA ILE A 508 22.06 -19.54 -0.36
C ILE A 508 20.68 -18.98 -0.71
N THR A 509 19.68 -19.85 -0.77
CA THR A 509 18.27 -19.47 -0.83
C THR A 509 17.64 -19.68 0.55
N ILE A 510 17.08 -18.61 1.08
CA ILE A 510 16.37 -18.56 2.36
C ILE A 510 14.90 -18.31 2.06
N THR A 511 14.03 -19.13 2.63
CA THR A 511 12.57 -19.00 2.54
C THR A 511 11.99 -18.95 3.94
N VAL A 512 11.27 -17.88 4.26
CA VAL A 512 10.60 -17.69 5.55
C VAL A 512 9.12 -17.43 5.33
N GLN A 513 8.28 -18.08 6.12
CA GLN A 513 6.86 -17.73 6.26
C GLN A 513 6.53 -17.60 7.74
N ALA A 514 5.91 -16.50 8.14
CA ALA A 514 5.70 -16.14 9.54
C ALA A 514 4.27 -15.67 9.83
N GLU A 515 3.78 -15.95 11.05
CA GLU A 515 2.50 -15.45 11.61
C GLU A 515 2.58 -13.97 12.03
N PHE A 516 3.59 -13.25 11.54
CA PHE A 516 3.83 -11.84 11.77
C PHE A 516 4.51 -11.24 10.55
N ARG A 517 4.55 -9.91 10.46
CA ARG A 517 5.29 -9.21 9.40
C ARG A 517 6.79 -9.44 9.59
N ALA A 518 7.36 -10.35 8.82
CA ALA A 518 8.76 -10.75 8.99
C ALA A 518 9.74 -9.82 8.26
N GLN A 519 10.88 -9.57 8.89
CA GLN A 519 12.10 -9.12 8.26
C GLN A 519 13.12 -10.26 8.31
N VAL A 520 13.74 -10.53 7.16
CA VAL A 520 14.74 -11.59 7.00
C VAL A 520 16.02 -10.98 6.46
N LEU A 521 17.15 -11.34 7.05
CA LEU A 521 18.48 -10.87 6.66
C LEU A 521 19.41 -12.05 6.42
N LEU A 522 20.31 -11.89 5.44
CA LEU A 522 21.53 -12.67 5.32
C LEU A 522 22.72 -11.73 5.52
N ALA A 523 23.61 -12.04 6.47
CA ALA A 523 24.79 -11.27 6.80
C ALA A 523 26.06 -12.12 6.74
N ASP A 524 27.15 -11.52 6.26
CA ASP A 524 28.50 -12.08 6.27
C ASP A 524 29.10 -11.89 7.67
N GLY A 525 29.15 -12.98 8.44
CA GLY A 525 29.67 -13.01 9.81
C GLY A 525 31.19 -12.99 9.87
N ALA A 526 31.89 -13.32 8.78
CA ALA A 526 33.36 -13.30 8.72
C ALA A 526 33.93 -11.88 8.86
N THR A 527 33.12 -10.84 8.64
CA THR A 527 33.50 -9.44 8.89
C THR A 527 33.46 -9.04 10.37
N GLY A 528 33.00 -9.94 11.25
CA GLY A 528 32.80 -9.68 12.66
C GLY A 528 31.50 -8.94 12.95
N CYS A 529 31.01 -9.07 14.18
CA CYS A 529 29.74 -8.55 14.66
C CYS A 529 29.61 -7.01 14.50
N PRO A 530 28.55 -6.45 13.85
CA PRO A 530 27.25 -7.07 13.50
C PRO A 530 27.18 -7.82 12.16
N GLY A 531 28.31 -8.00 11.47
CA GLY A 531 28.37 -8.60 10.15
C GLY A 531 28.11 -7.57 9.05
N ARG A 532 28.37 -7.94 7.80
CA ARG A 532 28.03 -7.12 6.63
C ARG A 532 26.77 -7.68 5.98
N LEU A 533 25.73 -6.85 5.84
CA LEU A 533 24.51 -7.25 5.15
C LEU A 533 24.80 -7.69 3.70
N VAL A 534 24.35 -8.90 3.35
CA VAL A 534 24.46 -9.49 2.01
C VAL A 534 23.14 -9.34 1.26
N ALA A 535 22.03 -9.71 1.90
CA ALA A 535 20.69 -9.60 1.34
C ALA A 535 19.64 -9.38 2.44
N SER A 536 18.52 -8.79 2.08
CA SER A 536 17.37 -8.62 2.97
C SER A 536 16.06 -8.78 2.21
N GLY A 537 15.03 -9.22 2.92
CA GLY A 537 13.66 -9.34 2.41
C GLY A 537 12.67 -9.11 3.54
N ALA A 538 11.50 -8.60 3.22
CA ALA A 538 10.41 -8.41 4.17
C ALA A 538 9.08 -8.84 3.54
N GLY A 539 8.16 -9.31 4.36
CA GLY A 539 6.82 -9.71 3.96
C GLY A 539 5.81 -9.35 5.04
N LEU A 540 4.55 -9.21 4.65
CA LEU A 540 3.43 -9.14 5.58
C LEU A 540 3.24 -10.49 6.29
N GLU A 541 2.31 -10.52 7.25
CA GLU A 541 1.91 -11.77 7.88
C GLU A 541 1.55 -12.80 6.80
N CYS A 542 2.26 -13.91 6.83
CA CYS A 542 2.13 -15.07 5.94
C CYS A 542 2.46 -14.92 4.46
N ASP A 543 3.04 -13.78 4.10
CA ASP A 543 3.85 -13.73 2.90
C ASP A 543 5.02 -14.73 3.01
N VAL A 544 5.29 -15.41 1.90
CA VAL A 544 6.51 -16.20 1.76
C VAL A 544 7.62 -15.26 1.34
N VAL A 545 8.53 -14.95 2.26
CA VAL A 545 9.72 -14.16 1.99
C VAL A 545 10.83 -15.08 1.49
N THR A 546 11.17 -14.97 0.21
CA THR A 546 12.29 -15.69 -0.40
C THR A 546 13.39 -14.72 -0.80
N LEU A 547 14.63 -15.02 -0.38
CA LEU A 547 15.82 -14.29 -0.79
C LEU A 547 16.95 -15.25 -1.16
N THR A 548 17.65 -14.92 -2.25
CA THR A 548 18.74 -15.71 -2.81
C THR A 548 19.96 -14.81 -2.97
N ALA A 549 21.10 -15.21 -2.40
CA ALA A 549 22.35 -14.47 -2.54
C ALA A 549 23.57 -15.36 -2.26
N THR A 550 24.72 -14.99 -2.85
CA THR A 550 26.00 -15.64 -2.61
C THR A 550 26.55 -15.30 -1.23
N ALA A 551 26.70 -16.30 -0.38
CA ALA A 551 27.40 -16.23 0.90
C ALA A 551 28.87 -16.65 0.73
N GLY A 552 29.77 -15.97 1.43
CA GLY A 552 31.21 -16.23 1.37
C GLY A 552 31.65 -17.39 2.29
N VAL A 553 32.93 -17.73 2.22
CA VAL A 553 33.55 -18.73 3.11
C VAL A 553 33.55 -18.24 4.55
N GLY A 554 33.24 -19.15 5.48
CA GLY A 554 33.19 -18.89 6.92
C GLY A 554 31.77 -18.64 7.43
N PRO A 555 31.62 -18.03 8.62
CA PRO A 555 30.32 -17.85 9.24
C PRO A 555 29.47 -16.86 8.45
N SER A 556 28.24 -17.24 8.16
CA SER A 556 27.17 -16.38 7.67
C SER A 556 25.97 -16.49 8.59
N TRP A 557 25.28 -15.37 8.81
CA TRP A 557 24.16 -15.28 9.73
C TRP A 557 22.85 -15.03 8.99
N ILE A 558 21.83 -15.80 9.32
CA ILE A 558 20.45 -15.59 8.88
C ILE A 558 19.69 -15.05 10.08
N VAL A 559 19.01 -13.92 9.91
CA VAL A 559 18.27 -13.28 11.00
C VAL A 559 16.81 -13.19 10.63
N VAL A 560 15.93 -13.68 11.51
CA VAL A 560 14.47 -13.56 11.38
C VAL A 560 13.93 -12.79 12.59
N TYR A 561 13.10 -11.77 12.35
CA TYR A 561 12.49 -10.98 13.42
C TYR A 561 11.28 -10.16 12.90
N PRO A 562 10.43 -9.59 13.78
CA PRO A 562 9.31 -8.74 13.39
C PRO A 562 9.81 -7.43 12.78
N PHE A 563 9.19 -7.00 11.69
CA PHE A 563 9.67 -5.88 10.87
C PHE A 563 9.82 -4.55 11.65
N ALA A 564 9.01 -4.33 12.68
CA ALA A 564 9.08 -3.13 13.51
C ALA A 564 8.73 -3.40 14.98
N PHE A 565 9.30 -2.62 15.90
CA PHE A 565 8.95 -2.67 17.33
C PHE A 565 7.56 -2.12 17.67
N THR A 566 6.88 -1.51 16.70
CA THR A 566 5.48 -1.11 16.81
C THR A 566 4.51 -2.21 16.37
N ASP A 567 5.04 -3.34 15.89
CA ASP A 567 4.22 -4.47 15.47
C ASP A 567 3.53 -5.12 16.68
N THR A 568 2.42 -5.80 16.41
CA THR A 568 1.58 -6.45 17.41
C THR A 568 1.88 -7.94 17.56
N ALA A 569 2.94 -8.44 16.91
CA ALA A 569 3.42 -9.80 17.03
C ALA A 569 3.64 -10.16 18.51
N ALA A 570 2.80 -11.05 19.04
CA ALA A 570 2.91 -11.49 20.42
C ALA A 570 4.08 -12.47 20.55
N CYS A 571 4.75 -12.48 21.71
CA CYS A 571 5.75 -13.50 21.98
C CYS A 571 5.19 -14.91 21.76
N GLY A 572 5.91 -15.71 20.97
CA GLY A 572 5.53 -17.07 20.62
C GLY A 572 4.80 -17.19 19.28
N THR A 573 4.63 -16.08 18.55
CA THR A 573 4.18 -16.14 17.14
C THR A 573 5.19 -16.91 16.30
N ARG A 574 4.70 -17.83 15.46
CA ARG A 574 5.55 -18.83 14.81
C ARG A 574 6.05 -18.36 13.45
N TYR A 575 7.13 -18.98 13.00
CA TYR A 575 7.55 -18.96 11.60
C TYR A 575 8.22 -20.28 11.22
N THR A 576 8.34 -20.49 9.91
CA THR A 576 9.18 -21.56 9.34
C THR A 576 10.29 -20.94 8.52
N LEU A 577 11.52 -21.37 8.75
CA LEU A 577 12.73 -20.99 8.02
C LEU A 577 13.24 -22.23 7.29
N THR A 578 13.28 -22.19 5.96
CA THR A 578 13.90 -23.24 5.14
C THR A 578 15.09 -22.65 4.39
N THR A 579 16.20 -23.39 4.40
CA THR A 579 17.41 -23.00 3.66
C THR A 579 17.77 -24.05 2.63
N SER A 580 18.34 -23.60 1.52
CA SER A 580 18.99 -24.47 0.54
C SER A 580 20.21 -23.75 -0.02
N ALA A 581 21.20 -24.53 -0.45
CA ALA A 581 22.32 -24.01 -1.22
C ALA A 581 22.29 -24.62 -2.61
N ALA A 582 22.38 -23.77 -3.63
CA ALA A 582 23.01 -24.21 -4.86
C ALA A 582 24.52 -24.11 -4.60
N VAL A 583 25.14 -25.27 -4.35
CA VAL A 583 26.59 -25.35 -4.52
C VAL A 583 26.79 -25.14 -6.00
N ASP A 584 27.44 -24.04 -6.40
CA ASP A 584 27.88 -23.89 -7.77
C ASP A 584 28.79 -25.09 -8.02
N THR A 585 28.28 -26.08 -8.75
CA THR A 585 29.08 -27.23 -9.13
C THR A 585 30.10 -26.61 -10.05
N CYS A 586 31.32 -26.48 -9.54
CA CYS A 586 32.46 -26.06 -10.27
C CYS A 586 33.26 -27.33 -10.59
N PRO A 587 32.84 -28.18 -11.56
CA PRO A 587 33.54 -29.42 -11.86
C PRO A 587 35.05 -29.27 -12.06
N ALA A 588 35.48 -28.06 -12.47
CA ALA A 588 36.87 -27.73 -12.70
C ALA A 588 37.69 -27.42 -11.43
N ASP A 589 37.06 -27.32 -10.26
CA ASP A 589 37.71 -27.29 -8.94
C ASP A 589 37.87 -28.73 -8.46
N LEU A 590 39.04 -29.29 -8.73
CA LEU A 590 39.35 -30.71 -8.62
C LEU A 590 39.95 -31.06 -7.26
N ASP A 591 40.36 -30.06 -6.47
CA ASP A 591 40.81 -30.26 -5.09
C ASP A 591 39.84 -29.70 -4.02
N ASP A 592 38.65 -29.24 -4.46
CA ASP A 592 37.55 -28.72 -3.65
C ASP A 592 37.96 -27.51 -2.78
N ASP A 593 38.94 -26.70 -3.21
CA ASP A 593 39.43 -25.53 -2.46
C ASP A 593 38.60 -24.24 -2.68
N GLY A 594 37.57 -24.32 -3.52
CA GLY A 594 36.67 -23.24 -3.89
C GLY A 594 37.21 -22.34 -5.01
N ARG A 595 38.31 -22.72 -5.68
CA ARG A 595 38.87 -21.98 -6.81
C ARG A 595 39.42 -22.93 -7.88
N VAL A 596 39.10 -22.63 -9.14
CA VAL A 596 39.82 -23.21 -10.28
C VAL A 596 41.13 -22.46 -10.48
N GLY A 597 42.23 -23.12 -10.17
CA GLY A 597 43.55 -22.55 -10.17
C GLY A 597 44.65 -23.48 -10.68
N PHE A 598 45.86 -23.19 -10.22
CA PHE A 598 47.04 -23.91 -10.70
C PHE A 598 47.08 -25.37 -10.21
N THR A 599 46.48 -25.66 -9.05
CA THR A 599 46.44 -27.02 -8.50
C THR A 599 45.51 -27.91 -9.33
N ASP A 600 44.36 -27.40 -9.74
CA ASP A 600 43.42 -28.09 -10.63
C ASP A 600 44.00 -28.30 -12.02
N LEU A 601 44.69 -27.27 -12.54
CA LEU A 601 45.43 -27.40 -13.80
C LEU A 601 46.45 -28.53 -13.74
N LEU A 602 47.15 -28.67 -12.61
CA LEU A 602 48.09 -29.76 -12.41
C LEU A 602 47.37 -31.12 -12.34
N ALA A 603 46.18 -31.20 -11.72
CA ALA A 603 45.37 -32.41 -11.70
C ALA A 603 45.06 -32.89 -13.13
N VAL A 604 44.45 -32.03 -13.97
CA VAL A 604 44.15 -32.34 -15.39
C VAL A 604 45.40 -32.72 -16.18
N LEU A 605 46.50 -31.97 -16.04
CA LEU A 605 47.73 -32.26 -16.76
C LEU A 605 48.41 -33.56 -16.28
N SER A 606 48.20 -33.95 -15.03
CA SER A 606 48.80 -35.16 -14.45
C SER A 606 48.07 -36.45 -14.83
N GLN A 607 46.77 -36.34 -15.17
CA GLN A 607 45.89 -37.47 -15.49
C GLN A 607 45.58 -37.57 -16.99
N TRP A 608 46.47 -37.04 -17.85
CA TRP A 608 46.25 -36.97 -19.30
C TRP A 608 46.12 -38.35 -19.99
N GLY A 609 45.05 -38.55 -20.75
CA GLY A 609 44.74 -39.77 -21.48
C GLY A 609 43.49 -40.51 -20.96
N PRO A 610 43.33 -41.81 -21.29
CA PRO A 610 42.10 -42.55 -21.00
C PRO A 610 41.79 -42.65 -19.52
N CYS A 611 40.60 -42.18 -19.14
CA CYS A 611 40.22 -42.05 -17.75
C CYS A 611 38.69 -42.07 -17.63
N ALA A 612 38.08 -43.25 -17.77
CA ALA A 612 36.63 -43.38 -17.68
C ALA A 612 36.13 -43.16 -16.24
N GLY A 613 35.52 -42.00 -15.99
CA GLY A 613 34.88 -41.65 -14.72
C GLY A 613 35.83 -41.14 -13.63
N CYS A 614 36.90 -40.44 -14.01
CA CYS A 614 37.67 -39.63 -13.06
C CYS A 614 37.22 -38.17 -13.12
N ASP A 615 37.50 -37.44 -12.04
CA ASP A 615 37.03 -36.08 -11.86
C ASP A 615 37.66 -35.10 -12.88
N GLU A 616 38.83 -35.44 -13.44
CA GLU A 616 39.52 -34.63 -14.46
C GLU A 616 38.93 -34.70 -15.88
N ASP A 617 38.01 -35.63 -16.15
CA ASP A 617 37.27 -35.77 -17.42
C ASP A 617 35.98 -34.91 -17.38
N LEU A 618 36.15 -33.61 -17.56
CA LEU A 618 35.13 -32.58 -17.34
C LEU A 618 34.02 -32.59 -18.39
N ASP A 619 34.23 -33.23 -19.55
CA ASP A 619 33.23 -33.38 -20.60
C ASP A 619 32.63 -34.79 -20.73
N ASP A 620 32.95 -35.68 -19.78
CA ASP A 620 32.52 -37.09 -19.73
C ASP A 620 32.81 -37.88 -21.02
N SER A 621 33.89 -37.54 -21.74
CA SER A 621 34.24 -38.19 -23.01
C SER A 621 34.88 -39.57 -22.83
N GLY A 622 35.36 -39.87 -21.61
CA GLY A 622 36.12 -41.06 -21.25
C GLY A 622 37.64 -40.91 -21.39
N ASP A 623 38.13 -39.72 -21.76
CA ASP A 623 39.55 -39.40 -21.96
C ASP A 623 39.83 -37.96 -21.46
N VAL A 624 40.79 -37.79 -20.53
CA VAL A 624 41.27 -36.45 -20.13
C VAL A 624 42.18 -35.89 -21.22
N GLY A 625 41.78 -34.77 -21.81
CA GLY A 625 42.45 -34.19 -22.95
C GLY A 625 42.32 -32.69 -23.09
N PHE A 626 42.41 -32.23 -24.33
CA PHE A 626 42.47 -30.80 -24.61
C PHE A 626 41.13 -30.10 -24.36
N THR A 627 40.01 -30.80 -24.48
CA THR A 627 38.68 -30.24 -24.20
C THR A 627 38.52 -29.96 -22.70
N ASP A 628 38.96 -30.88 -21.83
CA ASP A 628 38.94 -30.72 -20.37
C ASP A 628 39.83 -29.56 -19.93
N LEU A 629 41.02 -29.44 -20.51
CA LEU A 629 41.90 -28.30 -20.26
C LEU A 629 41.24 -26.96 -20.63
N LEU A 630 40.45 -26.92 -21.71
CA LEU A 630 39.73 -25.70 -22.08
C LEU A 630 38.57 -25.41 -21.15
N LEU A 631 37.83 -26.43 -20.69
CA LEU A 631 36.77 -26.27 -19.70
C LEU A 631 37.32 -25.75 -18.37
N LEU A 632 38.45 -26.30 -17.91
CA LEU A 632 39.14 -25.81 -16.72
C LEU A 632 39.58 -24.36 -16.86
N LEU A 633 40.27 -24.01 -17.96
CA LEU A 633 40.73 -22.64 -18.19
C LEU A 633 39.60 -21.64 -18.40
N ALA A 634 38.45 -22.08 -18.93
CA ALA A 634 37.26 -21.25 -19.09
C ALA A 634 36.62 -20.90 -17.73
N SER A 635 36.79 -21.77 -16.73
CA SER A 635 36.29 -21.59 -15.36
C SER A 635 37.33 -21.03 -14.39
N TRP A 636 38.47 -20.51 -14.89
CA TRP A 636 39.59 -20.05 -14.07
C TRP A 636 39.21 -18.90 -13.13
N GLY A 637 39.40 -19.09 -11.82
CA GLY A 637 39.03 -18.10 -10.80
C GLY A 637 38.34 -18.73 -9.59
N ALA A 638 37.65 -17.91 -8.80
CA ALA A 638 36.78 -18.44 -7.75
C ALA A 638 35.54 -19.07 -8.38
N CYS A 639 35.13 -20.22 -7.86
CA CYS A 639 33.82 -20.79 -8.16
C CYS A 639 32.75 -19.88 -7.51
N LEU A 640 31.71 -19.48 -8.26
CA LEU A 640 30.79 -18.39 -7.90
C LEU A 640 29.37 -18.88 -7.69
#